data_AF-A0A354TDV3-F1
#
_entry.id   AF-A0A354TDV3-F1
#
_cell.length_a   1.000
_cell.length_b   1.000
_cell.length_c   1.000
_cell.angle_alpha   90.00
_cell.angle_beta   90.00
_cell.angle_gamma   90.00
#
_symmetry.space_group_name_H-M   'P 1'
#
loop_
_entity.id
_entity.type
_entity.pdbx_description
1 polymer ?
#
loop_
_entity_poly.entity_id
_entity_poly.type
_entity_poly.pdbx_seq_one_letter_code
_entity_poly.pdbx_strand_id
1 'polypeptide(L)'
;MTRAALLIPLLFTTTALAQNDSSAGNDVSDKVVAKPVMQWSFADAKEPGPRAPRHPGFPKDNTAMRFNGDGKKALKVADRPELRFGLHDTITLEAWVMAPGASGVPYLIGKGRLGTKEFGDRNQNYALRLQTVKGGAQIGFLFYSADEPGRKGDGHRWWSDNTMPLQGWHHIALTYTFGKPESIKGFIDGRPTDGVWDAGGATDRAPVTDGDALVVGSGYNLTAPHSFDGWLDEVAIYRGPIDIEALKSKYQFVQPPPPIAKKDVPAGRVLVQLAEEGMPDANAWPNEPPKVGETYTEDVFGFLDLPQKYVETGVRGDRHIPFLFRTAASVTFPKGKHRLLLRARGATNLHIDGKTVLTTPFPPSDSSGHHLVAEQNEYLNLGPDFRFAPPGNRESWCEFEGTGKPQFFVLETLVGSYIGKSIRRPELGETVVAWSKQGTETWQLVTPGKRVVPYNDAAWAEYEKERNAHYDVINTKKRAELRAKSDPYWAKRREAAKAWLAKTEPVHVPELPQNFPASNEIDHFIATRIAGVKAQDSHKGSIDFFKDIQPILEAKCTECHRGTKAKGDLKLDSLADAAAAIKPGHPDASELIARITTDDEDEIMPPKGKSLTKDEITLLTQWIKEGAHWPDIRADHLTLTPLADDLTFMRRVYIDTVGVPPSLEEIEAFEKNPDRQTVIDKLLNDPRWADNWMGYWLDVLAENPNILNPTLNNTGPFRWWLYESLRDNKPMDFFVTELLRMKGSERLGGPAGFATASQNDVPMAAKGTIIGAAFL
;
A
#
# COMPACT_ATOMS: atom_id res chain seq x y z
N MET A 1 -3.82 60.62 -30.90
CA MET A 1 -4.51 61.53 -29.96
C MET A 1 -4.48 60.89 -28.57
N THR A 2 -3.91 61.65 -27.64
CA THR A 2 -3.69 61.43 -26.20
C THR A 2 -4.76 60.71 -25.40
N ARG A 3 -4.35 59.78 -24.54
CA ARG A 3 -4.52 59.89 -23.07
C ARG A 3 -3.63 58.89 -22.32
N ALA A 4 -2.68 59.45 -21.58
CA ALA A 4 -1.91 58.76 -20.56
C ALA A 4 -2.81 58.45 -19.36
N ALA A 5 -2.73 57.23 -18.83
CA ALA A 5 -3.22 56.88 -17.50
C ALA A 5 -2.06 56.25 -16.74
N LEU A 6 -1.69 56.91 -15.64
CA LEU A 6 -0.72 56.44 -14.65
C LEU A 6 -1.14 55.06 -14.14
N LEU A 7 -0.29 54.06 -14.33
CA LEU A 7 -0.31 52.83 -13.53
C LEU A 7 0.65 53.02 -12.36
N ILE A 8 0.09 53.30 -11.18
CA ILE A 8 0.76 53.21 -9.90
C ILE A 8 0.91 51.72 -9.58
N PRO A 9 2.11 51.19 -9.27
CA PRO A 9 2.22 49.83 -8.77
C PRO A 9 1.75 49.84 -7.31
N LEU A 10 0.61 49.21 -7.03
CA LEU A 10 0.28 48.84 -5.66
C LEU A 10 1.29 47.78 -5.20
N LEU A 11 2.26 48.22 -4.41
CA LEU A 11 3.05 47.39 -3.52
C LEU A 11 2.12 46.85 -2.43
N PHE A 12 1.50 45.69 -2.67
CA PHE A 12 0.96 44.89 -1.58
C PHE A 12 2.10 44.05 -0.99
N THR A 13 2.61 44.48 0.16
CA THR A 13 3.27 43.58 1.10
C THR A 13 2.20 42.68 1.72
N THR A 14 2.06 41.46 1.21
CA THR A 14 1.22 40.44 1.84
C THR A 14 1.92 39.92 3.11
N THR A 15 1.47 40.45 4.23
CA THR A 15 1.67 39.88 5.56
C THR A 15 0.92 38.55 5.67
N ALA A 16 1.63 37.50 6.11
CA ALA A 16 1.16 36.20 6.58
C ALA A 16 -0.14 35.66 5.93
N LEU A 17 -0.02 34.92 4.83
CA LEU A 17 -1.14 34.12 4.31
C LEU A 17 -1.45 32.98 5.29
N ALA A 18 -2.61 33.07 5.94
CA ALA A 18 -3.24 31.97 6.65
C ALA A 18 -3.55 30.84 5.66
N GLN A 19 -3.26 29.60 6.03
CA GLN A 19 -3.58 28.44 5.22
C GLN A 19 -5.10 28.23 5.18
N ASN A 20 -5.72 28.70 4.10
CA ASN A 20 -6.93 28.11 3.54
C ASN A 20 -6.71 27.95 2.05
N ASP A 21 -7.25 26.88 1.46
CA ASP A 21 -7.27 26.62 0.01
C ASP A 21 -8.05 27.69 -0.78
N SER A 22 -8.47 28.78 -0.14
CA SER A 22 -8.97 29.99 -0.78
C SER A 22 -7.78 30.91 -1.13
N SER A 23 -7.30 30.83 -2.37
CA SER A 23 -6.44 31.84 -3.00
C SER A 23 -7.08 33.24 -3.11
N ALA A 24 -8.29 33.43 -2.56
CA ALA A 24 -8.94 34.72 -2.47
C ALA A 24 -8.65 35.36 -1.12
N GLY A 25 -7.71 36.32 -1.10
CA GLY A 25 -7.72 37.35 -0.09
C GLY A 25 -9.05 38.09 -0.20
N ASN A 26 -9.99 37.79 0.69
CA ASN A 26 -11.26 38.49 0.75
C ASN A 26 -11.27 39.36 1.99
N ASP A 27 -11.08 40.66 1.73
CA ASP A 27 -11.55 41.74 2.58
C ASP A 27 -13.03 41.50 2.93
N VAL A 28 -13.30 41.28 4.22
CA VAL A 28 -14.64 41.02 4.78
C VAL A 28 -15.19 42.23 5.53
N SER A 29 -14.57 43.41 5.39
CA SER A 29 -14.92 44.60 6.16
C SER A 29 -16.34 45.15 5.94
N ASP A 30 -17.03 44.76 4.86
CA ASP A 30 -18.34 45.33 4.49
C ASP A 30 -19.53 44.34 4.43
N LYS A 31 -19.42 43.11 4.97
CA LYS A 31 -20.49 42.10 4.86
C LYS A 31 -21.21 41.82 6.19
N VAL A 32 -22.53 41.62 6.11
CA VAL A 32 -23.43 41.39 7.26
C VAL A 32 -22.98 40.15 8.04
N VAL A 33 -22.26 40.36 9.15
CA VAL A 33 -21.91 39.31 10.10
C VAL A 33 -23.19 38.87 10.80
N ALA A 34 -23.67 37.66 10.50
CA ALA A 34 -24.78 37.07 11.24
C ALA A 34 -24.42 37.04 12.73
N LYS A 35 -25.24 37.64 13.58
CA LYS A 35 -25.01 37.62 15.04
C LYS A 35 -25.45 36.27 15.61
N PRO A 36 -24.63 35.63 16.45
CA PRO A 36 -25.05 34.39 17.08
C PRO A 36 -26.25 34.65 18.00
N VAL A 37 -27.22 33.74 18.01
CA VAL A 37 -28.30 33.76 19.01
C VAL A 37 -27.78 33.37 20.39
N MET A 38 -26.68 32.62 20.43
CA MET A 38 -25.96 32.29 21.66
C MET A 38 -24.50 31.94 21.34
N GLN A 39 -23.57 32.36 22.20
CA GLN A 39 -22.13 32.16 22.03
C GLN A 39 -21.43 31.96 23.39
N TRP A 40 -20.41 31.11 23.42
CA TRP A 40 -19.52 30.89 24.57
C TRP A 40 -18.06 30.98 24.12
N SER A 41 -17.39 32.08 24.46
CA SER A 41 -15.95 32.31 24.23
C SER A 41 -15.07 31.91 25.41
N PHE A 42 -15.67 31.42 26.51
CA PHE A 42 -15.00 30.97 27.73
C PHE A 42 -13.85 31.85 28.27
N ALA A 43 -13.96 33.18 28.12
CA ALA A 43 -12.89 34.12 28.50
C ALA A 43 -12.44 34.02 29.97
N ASP A 44 -13.31 33.56 30.87
CA ASP A 44 -13.02 33.35 32.30
C ASP A 44 -12.39 31.96 32.61
N ALA A 45 -12.15 31.14 31.59
CA ALA A 45 -11.51 29.84 31.75
C ALA A 45 -10.01 30.00 32.04
N LYS A 46 -9.38 28.90 32.47
CA LYS A 46 -7.97 28.89 32.90
C LYS A 46 -7.03 28.18 31.93
N GLU A 47 -7.59 27.39 31.01
CA GLU A 47 -6.81 26.54 30.12
C GLU A 47 -6.48 27.29 28.82
N PRO A 48 -5.32 27.05 28.20
CA PRO A 48 -4.97 27.66 26.93
C PRO A 48 -5.94 27.34 25.79
N GLY A 49 -6.51 28.39 25.18
CA GLY A 49 -7.28 28.30 23.94
C GLY A 49 -6.40 28.36 22.68
N PRO A 50 -7.02 28.44 21.48
CA PRO A 50 -6.31 28.80 20.25
C PRO A 50 -5.72 30.20 20.41
N ARG A 51 -4.45 30.40 20.02
CA ARG A 51 -3.70 31.64 20.30
C ARG A 51 -2.80 32.05 19.14
N ALA A 52 -2.61 33.35 18.96
CA ALA A 52 -1.54 33.87 18.12
C ALA A 52 -0.14 33.47 18.67
N PRO A 53 0.86 33.18 17.82
CA PRO A 53 0.83 33.34 16.36
C PRO A 53 0.25 32.14 15.61
N ARG A 54 -0.02 31.00 16.25
CA ARG A 54 -0.50 29.78 15.57
C ARG A 54 -1.90 29.92 15.01
N HIS A 55 -2.77 30.59 15.73
CA HIS A 55 -4.09 31.00 15.28
C HIS A 55 -4.19 32.53 15.33
N PRO A 56 -3.81 33.24 14.23
CA PRO A 56 -3.76 34.70 14.21
C PRO A 56 -5.08 35.40 14.52
N GLY A 57 -6.21 34.72 14.32
CA GLY A 57 -7.54 35.22 14.68
C GLY A 57 -7.80 35.35 16.19
N PHE A 58 -6.90 34.86 17.05
CA PHE A 58 -7.07 34.88 18.50
C PHE A 58 -6.00 35.68 19.24
N PRO A 59 -6.34 36.29 20.40
CA PRO A 59 -5.38 36.88 21.32
C PRO A 59 -4.28 35.90 21.77
N LYS A 60 -3.13 36.42 22.19
CA LYS A 60 -2.00 35.60 22.67
C LYS A 60 -2.30 34.87 23.99
N ASP A 61 -3.24 35.40 24.76
CA ASP A 61 -3.65 34.96 26.08
C ASP A 61 -5.02 34.29 26.10
N ASN A 62 -5.63 34.06 24.92
CA ASN A 62 -6.94 33.45 24.78
C ASN A 62 -7.09 32.15 25.61
N THR A 63 -8.27 31.91 26.18
CA THR A 63 -8.51 30.77 27.06
C THR A 63 -9.65 29.91 26.54
N ALA A 64 -9.73 28.67 27.01
CA ALA A 64 -10.75 27.72 26.60
C ALA A 64 -11.24 26.87 27.76
N MET A 65 -12.43 26.30 27.63
CA MET A 65 -13.03 25.44 28.65
C MET A 65 -12.64 23.97 28.48
N ARG A 66 -12.09 23.35 29.53
CA ARG A 66 -11.81 21.91 29.61
C ARG A 66 -13.01 21.12 30.13
N PHE A 67 -13.45 20.12 29.36
CA PHE A 67 -14.47 19.13 29.72
C PHE A 67 -13.84 17.76 29.95
N ASN A 68 -14.17 17.08 31.05
CA ASN A 68 -13.45 15.87 31.47
C ASN A 68 -14.10 14.54 31.04
N GLY A 69 -15.09 14.57 30.13
CA GLY A 69 -15.76 13.35 29.66
C GLY A 69 -16.71 12.68 30.66
N ASP A 70 -16.98 13.27 31.82
CA ASP A 70 -17.84 12.68 32.86
C ASP A 70 -19.21 13.37 33.02
N GLY A 71 -19.48 14.38 32.18
CA GLY A 71 -20.73 15.14 32.16
C GLY A 71 -20.87 16.18 33.29
N LYS A 72 -20.01 16.17 34.30
CA LYS A 72 -20.14 17.04 35.49
C LYS A 72 -19.82 18.50 35.21
N LYS A 73 -18.97 18.77 34.21
CA LYS A 73 -18.61 20.13 33.77
C LYS A 73 -19.51 20.65 32.63
N ALA A 74 -20.56 19.91 32.27
CA ALA A 74 -21.46 20.33 31.21
C ALA A 74 -22.20 21.63 31.60
N LEU A 75 -22.33 22.56 30.66
CA LEU A 75 -23.02 23.82 30.90
C LEU A 75 -24.48 23.67 30.50
N LYS A 76 -25.38 23.68 31.49
CA LYS A 76 -26.82 23.61 31.26
C LYS A 76 -27.39 25.02 31.13
N VAL A 77 -28.06 25.28 30.01
CA VAL A 77 -28.70 26.56 29.70
C VAL A 77 -30.20 26.38 29.62
N ALA A 78 -30.93 27.23 30.36
CA ALA A 78 -32.38 27.23 30.35
C ALA A 78 -32.93 27.53 28.96
N ASP A 79 -34.04 26.91 28.62
CA ASP A 79 -34.69 27.07 27.32
C ASP A 79 -35.13 28.52 27.04
N ARG A 80 -35.07 28.90 25.75
CA ARG A 80 -35.57 30.18 25.24
C ARG A 80 -36.13 30.00 23.82
N PRO A 81 -37.16 30.78 23.40
CA PRO A 81 -37.76 30.66 22.08
C PRO A 81 -36.76 30.72 20.91
N GLU A 82 -35.75 31.58 20.99
CA GLU A 82 -34.72 31.74 19.97
C GLU A 82 -33.88 30.47 19.73
N LEU A 83 -33.79 29.59 20.73
CA LEU A 83 -33.05 28.32 20.68
C LEU A 83 -33.87 27.16 20.11
N ARG A 84 -35.16 27.35 19.82
CA ARG A 84 -36.08 26.32 19.33
C ARG A 84 -36.21 26.38 17.80
N PHE A 85 -35.65 25.42 17.08
CA PHE A 85 -35.67 25.41 15.61
C PHE A 85 -36.77 24.50 15.10
N GLY A 86 -37.64 25.00 14.22
CA GLY A 86 -38.73 24.25 13.61
C GLY A 86 -38.48 23.91 12.14
N LEU A 87 -39.54 23.43 11.47
CA LEU A 87 -39.50 23.17 10.03
C LEU A 87 -39.11 24.44 9.26
N HIS A 88 -38.21 24.32 8.29
CA HIS A 88 -37.68 25.40 7.45
C HIS A 88 -36.81 26.44 8.16
N ASP A 89 -36.60 26.34 9.47
CA ASP A 89 -35.56 27.12 10.12
C ASP A 89 -34.18 26.63 9.65
N THR A 90 -33.27 27.58 9.41
CA THR A 90 -31.86 27.30 9.17
C THR A 90 -31.08 27.47 10.47
N ILE A 91 -30.34 26.44 10.86
CA ILE A 91 -29.42 26.46 12.00
C ILE A 91 -27.98 26.42 11.48
N THR A 92 -27.08 27.17 12.12
CA THR A 92 -25.64 26.90 12.03
C THR A 92 -25.06 26.75 13.42
N LEU A 93 -24.31 25.67 13.62
CA LEU A 93 -23.57 25.38 14.85
C LEU A 93 -22.08 25.44 14.52
N GLU A 94 -21.28 26.10 15.35
CA GLU A 94 -19.83 26.06 15.24
C GLU A 94 -19.15 25.94 16.61
N ALA A 95 -17.90 25.48 16.58
CA ALA A 95 -17.03 25.44 17.75
C ALA A 95 -15.56 25.40 17.32
N TRP A 96 -14.69 25.94 18.17
CA TRP A 96 -13.29 25.56 18.20
C TRP A 96 -13.11 24.39 19.16
N VAL A 97 -12.40 23.35 18.71
CA VAL A 97 -12.36 22.06 19.39
C VAL A 97 -10.93 21.50 19.41
N MET A 98 -10.52 20.99 20.56
CA MET A 98 -9.35 20.12 20.73
C MET A 98 -9.77 18.89 21.53
N ALA A 99 -9.62 17.69 20.97
CA ALA A 99 -10.36 16.50 21.39
C ALA A 99 -9.50 15.24 21.64
N PRO A 100 -8.36 15.30 22.35
CA PRO A 100 -7.45 14.16 22.47
C PRO A 100 -8.04 12.99 23.27
N GLY A 101 -9.04 13.24 24.13
CA GLY A 101 -9.74 12.23 24.91
C GLY A 101 -11.08 11.77 24.31
N ALA A 102 -11.45 12.28 23.12
CA ALA A 102 -12.77 11.99 22.56
C ALA A 102 -12.95 10.48 22.29
N SER A 103 -13.98 9.92 22.93
CA SER A 103 -14.38 8.54 22.81
C SER A 103 -15.91 8.44 22.85
N GLY A 104 -16.47 7.34 22.34
CA GLY A 104 -17.92 7.21 22.20
C GLY A 104 -18.48 8.17 21.17
N VAL A 105 -19.56 8.89 21.52
CA VAL A 105 -20.27 9.79 20.61
C VAL A 105 -20.58 11.11 21.33
N PRO A 106 -19.58 11.88 21.77
CA PRO A 106 -19.79 13.00 22.68
C PRO A 106 -20.58 14.13 22.00
N TYR A 107 -21.38 14.83 22.79
CA TYR A 107 -22.02 16.07 22.37
C TYR A 107 -21.08 17.24 22.64
N LEU A 108 -20.91 18.10 21.64
CA LEU A 108 -20.29 19.40 21.83
C LEU A 108 -21.33 20.41 22.31
N ILE A 109 -22.51 20.36 21.69
CA ILE A 109 -23.68 21.12 22.07
C ILE A 109 -24.94 20.37 21.64
N GLY A 110 -25.99 20.38 22.46
CA GLY A 110 -27.28 19.81 22.08
C GLY A 110 -28.43 20.39 22.87
N LYS A 111 -29.60 20.50 22.21
CA LYS A 111 -30.85 20.91 22.84
C LYS A 111 -31.81 19.73 22.91
N GLY A 112 -32.22 19.41 24.13
CA GLY A 112 -33.06 18.28 24.46
C GLY A 112 -32.30 16.98 24.72
N ARG A 113 -33.09 15.93 24.97
CA ARG A 113 -32.69 14.52 25.15
C ARG A 113 -31.97 14.32 26.46
N LEU A 114 -32.42 14.98 27.53
CA LEU A 114 -31.81 14.83 28.85
C LEU A 114 -32.40 13.66 29.67
N GLY A 115 -33.30 12.86 29.07
CA GLY A 115 -33.95 11.70 29.69
C GLY A 115 -34.75 12.03 30.95
N THR A 116 -35.20 13.28 31.05
CA THR A 116 -36.16 13.67 32.09
C THR A 116 -37.49 12.97 31.85
N LYS A 117 -38.25 12.71 32.93
CA LYS A 117 -39.59 12.09 32.84
C LYS A 117 -40.57 12.91 31.99
N GLU A 118 -40.36 14.22 31.90
CA GLU A 118 -41.23 15.16 31.17
C GLU A 118 -41.10 15.00 29.65
N PHE A 119 -39.87 14.86 29.13
CA PHE A 119 -39.61 14.89 27.69
C PHE A 119 -39.23 13.52 27.08
N GLY A 120 -38.71 12.59 27.89
CA GLY A 120 -38.28 11.27 27.43
C GLY A 120 -37.05 11.26 26.50
N ASP A 121 -36.77 10.11 25.91
CA ASP A 121 -35.51 9.81 25.21
C ASP A 121 -35.51 10.13 23.70
N ARG A 122 -36.68 10.43 23.12
CA ARG A 122 -36.87 10.81 21.71
C ARG A 122 -37.07 12.31 21.51
N ASN A 123 -36.69 13.12 22.51
CA ASN A 123 -36.77 14.56 22.42
C ASN A 123 -35.41 15.14 22.03
N GLN A 124 -35.09 15.40 20.77
CA GLN A 124 -33.89 16.15 20.40
C GLN A 124 -34.21 17.15 19.30
N ASN A 125 -34.02 18.44 19.57
CA ASN A 125 -34.19 19.47 18.55
C ASN A 125 -32.99 19.52 17.60
N TYR A 126 -31.77 19.54 18.16
CA TYR A 126 -30.51 19.43 17.43
C TYR A 126 -29.38 19.04 18.37
N ALA A 127 -28.31 18.51 17.80
CA ALA A 127 -27.05 18.27 18.47
C ALA A 127 -25.89 18.28 17.46
N LEU A 128 -24.81 18.99 17.81
CA LEU A 128 -23.51 18.84 17.19
C LEU A 128 -22.67 17.87 18.03
N ARG A 129 -22.15 16.84 17.38
CA ARG A 129 -21.49 15.69 18.03
C ARG A 129 -20.20 15.34 17.31
N LEU A 130 -19.39 14.50 17.95
CA LEU A 130 -18.23 13.87 17.33
C LEU A 130 -18.36 12.34 17.36
N GLN A 131 -17.67 11.68 16.44
CA GLN A 131 -17.40 10.25 16.50
C GLN A 131 -15.94 9.98 16.11
N THR A 132 -15.19 9.34 17.00
CA THR A 132 -13.81 8.95 16.72
C THR A 132 -13.79 7.75 15.75
N VAL A 133 -13.05 7.87 14.67
CA VAL A 133 -12.86 6.85 13.63
C VAL A 133 -11.37 6.73 13.28
N LYS A 134 -11.02 5.77 12.42
CA LYS A 134 -9.69 5.75 11.82
C LYS A 134 -9.52 7.03 11.00
N GLY A 135 -8.51 7.83 11.32
CA GLY A 135 -8.31 9.12 10.67
C GLY A 135 -8.74 10.35 11.50
N GLY A 136 -9.08 10.21 12.79
CA GLY A 136 -9.46 11.33 13.65
C GLY A 136 -10.93 11.27 14.09
N ALA A 137 -11.66 12.40 14.07
CA ALA A 137 -13.07 12.46 14.43
C ALA A 137 -13.94 13.03 13.31
N GLN A 138 -15.06 12.36 13.00
CA GLN A 138 -16.13 12.92 12.16
C GLN A 138 -16.97 13.90 12.98
N ILE A 139 -17.45 14.96 12.34
CA ILE A 139 -18.48 15.84 12.91
C ILE A 139 -19.85 15.24 12.59
N GLY A 140 -20.77 15.34 13.55
CA GLY A 140 -22.11 14.74 13.41
C GLY A 140 -23.22 15.68 13.80
N PHE A 141 -24.35 15.53 13.12
CA PHE A 141 -25.60 16.22 13.43
C PHE A 141 -26.68 15.21 13.79
N LEU A 142 -27.43 15.47 14.85
CA LEU A 142 -28.54 14.62 15.27
C LEU A 142 -29.75 15.47 15.67
N PHE A 143 -30.92 15.11 15.15
CA PHE A 143 -32.20 15.56 15.67
C PHE A 143 -33.23 14.42 15.65
N TYR A 144 -34.34 14.57 16.35
CA TYR A 144 -35.49 13.69 16.22
C TYR A 144 -36.61 14.40 15.47
N SER A 145 -37.26 13.75 14.52
CA SER A 145 -38.46 14.29 13.88
C SER A 145 -39.64 14.29 14.85
N ALA A 146 -40.52 15.30 14.75
CA ALA A 146 -41.74 15.37 15.53
C ALA A 146 -42.75 14.30 15.08
N ASP A 147 -43.56 13.77 15.99
CA ASP A 147 -44.65 12.86 15.63
C ASP A 147 -45.65 13.53 14.68
N GLU A 148 -46.11 12.79 13.67
CA GLU A 148 -47.18 13.19 12.76
C GLU A 148 -48.32 12.16 12.83
N PRO A 149 -49.56 12.52 12.45
CA PRO A 149 -50.67 11.57 12.41
C PRO A 149 -50.29 10.31 11.61
N GLY A 150 -50.27 9.16 12.29
CA GLY A 150 -49.92 7.87 11.69
C GLY A 150 -48.42 7.59 11.48
N ARG A 151 -47.52 8.51 11.85
CA ARG A 151 -46.06 8.36 11.70
C ARG A 151 -45.31 8.83 12.94
N LYS A 152 -44.75 7.88 13.69
CA LYS A 152 -43.88 8.20 14.83
C LYS A 152 -42.61 8.92 14.35
N GLY A 153 -42.09 9.81 15.18
CA GLY A 153 -40.82 10.48 15.02
C GLY A 153 -39.65 9.48 15.14
N ASP A 154 -38.58 9.79 14.42
CA ASP A 154 -37.35 9.00 14.38
C ASP A 154 -36.12 9.89 14.54
N GLY A 155 -34.99 9.29 14.94
CA GLY A 155 -33.73 9.99 15.12
C GLY A 155 -32.97 10.08 13.80
N HIS A 156 -32.80 11.29 13.27
CA HIS A 156 -32.10 11.58 12.03
C HIS A 156 -30.66 11.98 12.32
N ARG A 157 -29.70 11.18 11.86
CA ARG A 157 -28.28 11.40 12.13
C ARG A 157 -27.47 11.48 10.85
N TRP A 158 -26.59 12.47 10.81
CA TRP A 158 -25.64 12.71 9.73
C TRP A 158 -24.20 12.70 10.25
N TRP A 159 -23.27 12.14 9.48
CA TRP A 159 -21.84 12.12 9.77
C TRP A 159 -21.04 12.64 8.58
N SER A 160 -20.07 13.53 8.83
CA SER A 160 -19.18 14.05 7.80
C SER A 160 -18.31 12.97 7.19
N ASP A 161 -18.02 13.06 5.90
CA ASP A 161 -17.04 12.19 5.25
C ASP A 161 -15.63 12.49 5.76
N ASN A 162 -15.24 13.77 5.82
CA ASN A 162 -13.93 14.17 6.32
C ASN A 162 -13.87 14.12 7.85
N THR A 163 -12.64 14.00 8.35
CA THR A 163 -12.32 13.94 9.77
C THR A 163 -11.45 15.12 10.20
N MET A 164 -11.62 15.56 11.44
CA MET A 164 -10.70 16.49 12.10
C MET A 164 -9.67 15.70 12.93
N PRO A 165 -8.41 16.17 13.03
CA PRO A 165 -7.47 15.63 14.00
C PRO A 165 -7.97 15.82 15.45
N LEU A 166 -7.55 14.91 16.34
CA LEU A 166 -7.91 14.98 17.77
C LEU A 166 -7.01 15.95 18.56
N GLN A 167 -5.82 16.24 18.06
CA GLN A 167 -4.81 17.08 18.70
C GLN A 167 -4.72 18.42 17.98
N GLY A 168 -4.49 19.50 18.73
CA GLY A 168 -4.52 20.85 18.21
C GLY A 168 -5.92 21.44 18.15
N TRP A 169 -5.97 22.74 17.87
CA TRP A 169 -7.20 23.50 17.79
C TRP A 169 -7.74 23.48 16.37
N HIS A 170 -8.94 22.94 16.21
CA HIS A 170 -9.65 22.85 14.94
C HIS A 170 -10.95 23.65 15.00
N HIS A 171 -11.32 24.29 13.89
CA HIS A 171 -12.61 24.95 13.76
C HIS A 171 -13.56 24.02 13.03
N ILE A 172 -14.74 23.78 13.60
CA ILE A 172 -15.79 23.02 12.95
C ILE A 172 -17.07 23.83 12.87
N ALA A 173 -17.81 23.66 11.78
CA ALA A 173 -19.13 24.23 11.64
C ALA A 173 -20.07 23.31 10.87
N LEU A 174 -21.36 23.43 11.11
CA LEU A 174 -22.40 22.71 10.39
C LEU A 174 -23.62 23.60 10.21
N THR A 175 -24.07 23.74 8.97
CA THR A 175 -25.31 24.44 8.63
C THR A 175 -26.35 23.47 8.09
N TYR A 176 -27.61 23.62 8.48
CA TYR A 176 -28.71 22.78 8.02
C TYR A 176 -30.03 23.54 8.03
N THR A 177 -30.87 23.32 7.02
CA THR A 177 -32.27 23.78 7.01
C THR A 177 -33.20 22.60 7.22
N PHE A 178 -33.97 22.62 8.31
CA PHE A 178 -34.87 21.53 8.64
C PHE A 178 -35.92 21.30 7.55
N GLY A 179 -36.11 20.04 7.19
CA GLY A 179 -36.98 19.61 6.11
C GLY A 179 -36.37 19.70 4.71
N LYS A 180 -35.09 20.08 4.58
CA LYS A 180 -34.35 20.08 3.31
C LYS A 180 -33.06 19.27 3.46
N PRO A 181 -33.08 17.93 3.33
CA PRO A 181 -31.92 17.07 3.57
C PRO A 181 -30.64 17.50 2.87
N GLU A 182 -30.74 17.88 1.59
CA GLU A 182 -29.63 18.32 0.74
C GLU A 182 -29.01 19.67 1.16
N SER A 183 -29.61 20.37 2.14
CA SER A 183 -29.09 21.64 2.64
C SER A 183 -27.99 21.47 3.70
N ILE A 184 -27.78 20.25 4.22
CA ILE A 184 -26.77 20.02 5.24
C ILE A 184 -25.37 20.22 4.65
N LYS A 185 -24.54 20.99 5.35
CA LYS A 185 -23.15 21.22 4.94
C LYS A 185 -22.25 21.34 6.16
N GLY A 186 -21.22 20.51 6.21
CA GLY A 186 -20.20 20.54 7.24
C GLY A 186 -18.96 21.32 6.80
N PHE A 187 -18.21 21.83 7.77
CA PHE A 187 -16.93 22.49 7.59
C PHE A 187 -15.95 22.02 8.67
N ILE A 188 -14.73 21.67 8.27
CA ILE A 188 -13.60 21.34 9.15
C ILE A 188 -12.41 22.17 8.70
N ASP A 189 -11.90 23.00 9.60
CA ASP A 189 -10.79 23.94 9.34
C ASP A 189 -11.05 24.80 8.09
N GLY A 190 -12.28 25.33 8.00
CA GLY A 190 -12.73 26.10 6.85
C GLY A 190 -12.94 25.30 5.56
N ARG A 191 -12.64 24.00 5.52
CA ARG A 191 -12.85 23.16 4.32
C ARG A 191 -14.24 22.52 4.35
N PRO A 192 -15.03 22.59 3.26
CA PRO A 192 -16.32 21.93 3.21
C PRO A 192 -16.16 20.40 3.28
N THR A 193 -17.15 19.74 3.89
CA THR A 193 -17.29 18.29 3.87
C THR A 193 -18.73 17.90 3.64
N ASP A 194 -18.92 16.93 2.74
CA ASP A 194 -20.16 16.19 2.59
C ASP A 194 -20.28 15.15 3.71
N GLY A 195 -21.28 14.29 3.64
CA GLY A 195 -21.51 13.24 4.62
C GLY A 195 -22.77 12.43 4.37
N VAL A 196 -23.01 11.45 5.22
CA VAL A 196 -24.03 10.42 5.04
C VAL A 196 -25.06 10.47 6.16
N TRP A 197 -26.35 10.41 5.78
CA TRP A 197 -27.45 10.17 6.71
C TRP A 197 -27.58 8.67 7.01
N ASP A 198 -27.60 8.27 8.27
CA ASP A 198 -27.78 6.88 8.68
C ASP A 198 -29.08 6.63 9.45
N ALA A 199 -29.12 6.90 10.76
CA ALA A 199 -30.31 6.73 11.59
C ALA A 199 -31.45 7.60 11.05
N GLY A 200 -32.64 7.01 10.89
CA GLY A 200 -33.84 7.67 10.33
C GLY A 200 -33.73 8.16 8.88
N GLY A 201 -32.53 8.13 8.29
CA GLY A 201 -32.23 8.66 6.96
C GLY A 201 -32.44 10.17 6.82
N ALA A 202 -32.25 10.65 5.60
CA ALA A 202 -32.65 11.98 5.16
C ALA A 202 -34.17 12.18 5.34
N THR A 203 -34.61 13.34 5.82
CA THR A 203 -36.03 13.62 6.06
C THR A 203 -36.45 15.06 5.73
N ASP A 204 -37.69 15.21 5.27
CA ASP A 204 -38.39 16.48 5.07
C ASP A 204 -39.19 16.95 6.31
N ARG A 205 -39.12 16.21 7.41
CA ARG A 205 -39.93 16.44 8.62
C ARG A 205 -39.34 17.48 9.57
N ALA A 206 -40.23 18.08 10.37
CA ALA A 206 -39.87 19.03 11.42
C ALA A 206 -39.14 18.32 12.57
N PRO A 207 -38.18 18.97 13.25
CA PRO A 207 -37.60 18.43 14.47
C PRO A 207 -38.57 18.55 15.66
N VAL A 208 -38.39 17.71 16.68
CA VAL A 208 -39.06 17.89 17.99
C VAL A 208 -38.66 19.26 18.54
N THR A 209 -39.66 20.05 18.93
CA THR A 209 -39.47 21.44 19.37
C THR A 209 -40.20 21.65 20.69
N ASP A 210 -39.46 21.74 21.80
CA ASP A 210 -40.03 21.92 23.14
C ASP A 210 -39.14 22.73 24.10
N GLY A 211 -39.53 22.74 25.38
CA GLY A 211 -38.90 23.50 26.45
C GLY A 211 -37.71 22.82 27.15
N ASP A 212 -37.19 21.69 26.65
CA ASP A 212 -36.04 21.04 27.29
C ASP A 212 -34.76 21.88 27.12
N ALA A 213 -33.84 21.74 28.08
CA ALA A 213 -32.66 22.58 28.19
C ALA A 213 -31.64 22.32 27.07
N LEU A 214 -30.78 23.31 26.86
CA LEU A 214 -29.57 23.18 26.05
C LEU A 214 -28.39 22.81 26.95
N VAL A 215 -27.49 21.96 26.46
CA VAL A 215 -26.27 21.56 27.15
C VAL A 215 -25.06 21.70 26.23
N VAL A 216 -24.00 22.32 26.75
CA VAL A 216 -22.67 22.39 26.12
C VAL A 216 -21.71 21.41 26.82
N GLY A 217 -20.95 20.66 26.02
CA GLY A 217 -19.95 19.68 26.48
C GLY A 217 -20.51 18.35 26.96
N SER A 218 -21.81 18.12 26.84
CA SER A 218 -22.46 16.83 27.10
C SER A 218 -23.85 16.77 26.48
N GLY A 219 -24.43 15.57 26.44
CA GLY A 219 -25.83 15.32 26.11
C GLY A 219 -26.29 14.00 26.71
N TYR A 220 -27.47 13.54 26.33
CA TYR A 220 -28.08 12.26 26.71
C TYR A 220 -27.74 11.75 28.12
N ASN A 221 -28.57 12.15 29.09
CA ASN A 221 -28.47 11.81 30.52
C ASN A 221 -27.17 12.26 31.21
N LEU A 222 -26.34 13.07 30.54
CA LEU A 222 -25.07 13.58 31.06
C LEU A 222 -24.10 12.46 31.51
N THR A 223 -24.13 11.34 30.78
CA THR A 223 -23.29 10.18 31.06
C THR A 223 -22.02 10.19 30.21
N ALA A 224 -20.99 9.49 30.68
CA ALA A 224 -19.67 9.52 30.06
C ALA A 224 -19.64 9.22 28.53
N PRO A 225 -20.39 8.24 27.98
CA PRO A 225 -20.38 7.95 26.54
C PRO A 225 -20.88 9.09 25.64
N HIS A 226 -21.51 10.11 26.22
CA HIS A 226 -22.11 11.26 25.54
C HIS A 226 -21.52 12.60 26.01
N SER A 227 -20.52 12.55 26.88
CA SER A 227 -19.86 13.71 27.47
C SER A 227 -18.54 13.97 26.76
N PHE A 228 -18.28 15.24 26.43
CA PHE A 228 -17.07 15.61 25.72
C PHE A 228 -15.84 15.55 26.64
N ASP A 229 -14.78 14.91 26.15
CA ASP A 229 -13.46 14.90 26.78
C ASP A 229 -12.47 15.66 25.88
N GLY A 230 -12.36 16.96 26.13
CA GLY A 230 -11.47 17.85 25.39
C GLY A 230 -11.56 19.30 25.87
N TRP A 231 -11.23 20.22 24.98
CA TRP A 231 -11.36 21.66 25.17
C TRP A 231 -12.28 22.24 24.10
N LEU A 232 -13.14 23.17 24.50
CA LEU A 232 -13.98 23.96 23.60
C LEU A 232 -13.67 25.44 23.76
N ASP A 233 -13.73 26.13 22.63
CA ASP A 233 -13.73 27.58 22.55
C ASP A 233 -14.71 28.06 21.47
N GLU A 234 -15.14 29.32 21.56
CA GLU A 234 -15.98 30.01 20.58
C GLU A 234 -17.14 29.15 20.06
N VAL A 235 -17.88 28.51 20.97
CA VAL A 235 -19.07 27.71 20.62
C VAL A 235 -20.20 28.67 20.29
N ALA A 236 -20.83 28.55 19.12
CA ALA A 236 -21.88 29.48 18.72
C ALA A 236 -23.04 28.79 17.99
N ILE A 237 -24.24 29.37 18.18
CA ILE A 237 -25.47 29.00 17.47
C ILE A 237 -25.93 30.21 16.68
N TYR A 238 -26.24 30.00 15.41
CA TYR A 238 -26.83 31.00 14.52
C TYR A 238 -28.18 30.52 14.02
N ARG A 239 -29.07 31.48 13.80
CA ARG A 239 -30.36 31.27 13.12
C ARG A 239 -30.35 32.03 11.80
N GLY A 240 -30.71 31.34 10.73
CA GLY A 240 -30.67 31.87 9.36
C GLY A 240 -29.39 31.49 8.61
N PRO A 241 -29.32 31.85 7.31
CA PRO A 241 -28.14 31.58 6.49
C PRO A 241 -26.95 32.40 6.98
N ILE A 242 -25.76 31.80 6.91
CA ILE A 242 -24.50 32.47 7.21
C ILE A 242 -23.61 32.52 5.97
N ASP A 243 -22.75 33.53 5.89
CA ASP A 243 -21.78 33.62 4.80
C ASP A 243 -20.77 32.48 4.91
N ILE A 244 -20.78 31.61 3.91
CA ILE A 244 -19.88 30.46 3.83
C ILE A 244 -18.42 30.93 3.73
N GLU A 245 -18.14 32.03 3.03
CA GLU A 245 -16.76 32.53 2.94
C GLU A 245 -16.27 33.06 4.30
N ALA A 246 -17.17 33.63 5.10
CA ALA A 246 -16.86 34.00 6.48
C ALA A 246 -16.49 32.77 7.31
N LEU A 247 -17.27 31.68 7.24
CA LEU A 247 -16.92 30.41 7.90
C LEU A 247 -15.56 29.88 7.47
N LYS A 248 -15.27 29.86 6.17
CA LYS A 248 -13.99 29.40 5.65
C LYS A 248 -12.84 30.20 6.25
N SER A 249 -12.98 31.52 6.29
CA SER A 249 -11.94 32.44 6.77
C SER A 249 -11.66 32.39 8.28
N LYS A 250 -12.55 31.78 9.09
CA LYS A 250 -12.39 31.69 10.55
C LYS A 250 -11.19 30.83 10.93
N TYR A 251 -10.96 29.72 10.24
CA TYR A 251 -9.78 28.92 10.50
C TYR A 251 -8.55 29.59 9.88
N GLN A 252 -7.61 29.99 10.72
CA GLN A 252 -6.31 30.49 10.30
C GLN A 252 -5.25 29.76 11.10
N PHE A 253 -4.32 29.14 10.39
CA PHE A 253 -3.23 28.41 11.00
C PHE A 253 -1.88 28.83 10.41
N VAL A 254 -0.94 29.13 11.30
CA VAL A 254 0.45 29.43 10.95
C VAL A 254 1.33 28.31 11.48
N GLN A 255 1.80 27.48 10.55
CA GLN A 255 2.70 26.36 10.85
C GLN A 255 3.92 26.79 11.65
N PRO A 256 4.45 25.89 12.51
CA PRO A 256 5.76 26.09 13.08
C PRO A 256 6.80 26.27 11.97
N PRO A 257 7.75 27.22 12.14
CA PRO A 257 8.82 27.36 11.17
C PRO A 257 9.55 26.00 11.05
N PRO A 258 9.94 25.59 9.84
CA PRO A 258 10.65 24.33 9.66
C PRO A 258 11.89 24.28 10.57
N PRO A 259 12.06 23.23 11.41
CA PRO A 259 13.16 23.11 12.37
C PRO A 259 14.47 22.70 11.68
N ILE A 260 14.88 23.45 10.65
CA ILE A 260 16.07 23.18 9.85
C ILE A 260 16.90 24.45 9.69
N ALA A 261 18.17 24.39 10.10
CA ALA A 261 19.07 25.53 9.93
C ALA A 261 19.93 25.36 8.68
N LYS A 262 20.27 26.49 8.04
CA LYS A 262 21.14 26.53 6.86
C LYS A 262 22.48 25.80 7.04
N LYS A 263 23.02 25.79 8.26
CA LYS A 263 24.28 25.11 8.61
C LYS A 263 24.20 23.58 8.56
N ASP A 264 22.99 23.01 8.68
CA ASP A 264 22.78 21.57 8.73
C ASP A 264 22.62 20.97 7.32
N VAL A 265 22.56 21.82 6.30
CA VAL A 265 22.33 21.44 4.90
C VAL A 265 23.67 21.30 4.16
N PRO A 266 23.97 20.15 3.55
CA PRO A 266 25.23 19.96 2.84
C PRO A 266 25.36 20.90 1.63
N ALA A 267 26.56 21.47 1.45
CA ALA A 267 26.83 22.38 0.35
C ALA A 267 26.66 21.68 -1.00
N GLY A 268 25.97 22.34 -1.94
CA GLY A 268 25.76 21.82 -3.30
C GLY A 268 24.81 20.62 -3.39
N ARG A 269 24.11 20.28 -2.30
CA ARG A 269 23.14 19.18 -2.22
C ARG A 269 21.80 19.69 -1.69
N VAL A 270 20.75 18.94 -1.97
CA VAL A 270 19.46 19.07 -1.31
C VAL A 270 19.40 18.06 -0.17
N LEU A 271 19.27 18.53 1.07
CA LEU A 271 19.00 17.64 2.20
C LEU A 271 17.53 17.20 2.13
N VAL A 272 17.26 15.91 2.28
CA VAL A 272 15.90 15.35 2.37
C VAL A 272 15.71 14.70 3.73
N GLN A 273 14.59 15.00 4.39
CA GLN A 273 14.19 14.48 5.69
C GLN A 273 12.78 13.89 5.60
N LEU A 274 12.60 12.67 6.09
CA LEU A 274 11.29 12.02 6.22
C LEU A 274 10.92 11.96 7.71
N ALA A 275 9.73 12.42 8.05
CA ALA A 275 9.22 12.45 9.43
C ALA A 275 7.83 11.80 9.52
N GLU A 276 7.77 10.69 10.26
CA GLU A 276 6.56 9.90 10.49
C GLU A 276 6.00 10.10 11.91
N GLU A 277 6.89 10.20 12.91
CA GLU A 277 6.52 10.35 14.31
C GLU A 277 6.10 11.80 14.60
N GLY A 278 4.90 11.98 15.15
CA GLY A 278 4.29 13.30 15.41
C GLY A 278 3.37 13.81 14.30
N MET A 279 3.13 13.00 13.26
CA MET A 279 2.16 13.32 12.22
C MET A 279 0.73 12.97 12.64
N PRO A 280 -0.26 13.82 12.30
CA PRO A 280 -1.66 13.51 12.56
C PRO A 280 -2.17 12.42 11.61
N ASP A 281 -3.02 11.52 12.11
CA ASP A 281 -3.82 10.61 11.30
C ASP A 281 -4.95 11.36 10.58
N ALA A 282 -4.66 12.43 9.83
CA ALA A 282 -5.68 13.22 9.13
C ALA A 282 -5.03 14.08 8.05
N ASN A 283 -5.86 14.65 7.16
CA ASN A 283 -5.41 15.64 6.17
C ASN A 283 -5.18 17.01 6.85
N ALA A 284 -4.16 17.10 7.69
CA ALA A 284 -3.81 18.29 8.43
C ALA A 284 -2.28 18.44 8.57
N TRP A 285 -1.83 19.68 8.69
CA TRP A 285 -0.44 19.98 9.04
C TRP A 285 -0.22 19.70 10.53
N PRO A 286 0.97 19.22 10.93
CA PRO A 286 1.25 18.93 12.33
C PRO A 286 1.36 20.23 13.13
N ASN A 287 0.81 20.24 14.34
CA ASN A 287 0.84 21.41 15.24
C ASN A 287 2.26 21.76 15.70
N GLU A 288 3.08 20.73 15.90
CA GLU A 288 4.49 20.82 16.25
C GLU A 288 5.33 20.12 15.18
N PRO A 289 6.59 20.53 14.96
CA PRO A 289 7.41 19.86 13.96
C PRO A 289 7.59 18.37 14.26
N PRO A 290 7.25 17.49 13.31
CA PRO A 290 7.37 16.05 13.51
C PRO A 290 8.85 15.66 13.56
N LYS A 291 9.12 14.55 14.24
CA LYS A 291 10.48 14.05 14.45
C LYS A 291 11.01 13.38 13.19
N VAL A 292 12.20 13.81 12.78
CA VAL A 292 12.89 13.26 11.61
C VAL A 292 13.34 11.83 11.91
N GLY A 293 12.89 10.89 11.07
CA GLY A 293 13.25 9.47 11.16
C GLY A 293 14.32 9.06 10.15
N GLU A 294 14.24 9.56 8.92
CA GLU A 294 15.17 9.22 7.84
C GLU A 294 15.73 10.49 7.19
N THR A 295 16.96 10.41 6.69
CA THR A 295 17.62 11.52 6.00
C THR A 295 18.52 10.99 4.90
N TYR A 296 18.49 11.65 3.74
CA TYR A 296 19.37 11.40 2.60
C TYR A 296 19.57 12.70 1.82
N THR A 297 20.31 12.65 0.71
CA THR A 297 20.56 13.85 -0.11
C THR A 297 20.26 13.64 -1.57
N GLU A 298 19.76 14.68 -2.21
CA GLU A 298 19.50 14.77 -3.64
C GLU A 298 20.32 15.88 -4.30
N ASP A 299 20.31 15.88 -5.64
CA ASP A 299 21.07 16.85 -6.43
C ASP A 299 20.25 18.10 -6.76
N VAL A 300 18.94 17.93 -6.96
CA VAL A 300 18.01 18.94 -7.47
C VAL A 300 16.66 18.81 -6.78
N PHE A 301 15.82 19.85 -6.84
CA PHE A 301 14.44 19.82 -6.36
C PHE A 301 13.52 19.15 -7.39
N GLY A 302 13.79 17.88 -7.70
CA GLY A 302 12.96 17.05 -8.56
C GLY A 302 12.81 15.65 -8.00
N PHE A 303 11.65 15.35 -7.43
CA PHE A 303 11.39 14.13 -6.70
C PHE A 303 10.19 13.40 -7.31
N LEU A 304 10.43 12.15 -7.72
CA LEU A 304 9.42 11.28 -8.36
C LEU A 304 8.99 10.12 -7.45
N ASP A 305 9.91 9.65 -6.62
CA ASP A 305 9.69 8.57 -5.66
C ASP A 305 10.63 8.75 -4.46
N LEU A 306 10.53 7.84 -3.49
CA LEU A 306 11.26 7.84 -2.23
C LEU A 306 12.01 6.51 -2.05
N PRO A 307 13.15 6.53 -1.32
CA PRO A 307 13.73 5.29 -0.81
C PRO A 307 12.69 4.48 -0.04
N GLN A 308 12.66 3.18 -0.30
CA GLN A 308 11.73 2.26 0.35
C GLN A 308 12.05 2.15 1.84
N LYS A 309 11.00 2.07 2.68
CA LYS A 309 11.20 1.80 4.11
C LYS A 309 11.46 0.32 4.30
N TYR A 310 12.44 -0.01 5.14
CA TYR A 310 12.78 -1.39 5.48
C TYR A 310 12.71 -1.60 6.99
N VAL A 311 12.08 -2.69 7.42
CA VAL A 311 12.08 -3.14 8.82
C VAL A 311 13.43 -3.77 9.19
N GLU A 312 13.62 -4.18 10.45
CA GLU A 312 14.91 -4.61 10.98
C GLU A 312 15.59 -5.76 10.22
N THR A 313 14.81 -6.56 9.48
CA THR A 313 15.30 -7.70 8.69
C THR A 313 15.72 -7.33 7.26
N GLY A 314 15.56 -6.07 6.84
CA GLY A 314 15.79 -5.65 5.45
C GLY A 314 14.61 -5.94 4.51
N VAL A 315 13.43 -6.19 5.07
CA VAL A 315 12.16 -6.41 4.35
C VAL A 315 11.39 -5.10 4.23
N ARG A 316 10.69 -4.86 3.12
CA ARG A 316 9.89 -3.63 2.94
C ARG A 316 8.85 -3.47 4.05
N GLY A 317 8.78 -2.28 4.64
CA GLY A 317 7.85 -1.92 5.71
C GLY A 317 6.92 -0.78 5.31
N ASP A 318 5.88 -0.57 6.11
CA ASP A 318 4.93 0.52 5.89
C ASP A 318 5.41 1.84 6.50
N ARG A 319 5.15 2.93 5.78
CA ARG A 319 5.26 4.29 6.32
C ARG A 319 3.93 4.69 6.97
N HIS A 320 4.01 5.47 8.06
CA HIS A 320 2.85 6.18 8.60
C HIS A 320 2.23 7.09 7.54
N ILE A 321 0.90 7.26 7.52
CA ILE A 321 0.22 8.06 6.49
C ILE A 321 -0.76 9.05 7.15
N PRO A 322 -0.69 10.35 6.81
CA PRO A 322 0.36 10.98 6.02
C PRO A 322 1.69 11.08 6.77
N PHE A 323 2.80 11.18 6.05
CA PHE A 323 4.08 11.57 6.63
C PHE A 323 4.61 12.87 6.01
N LEU A 324 5.50 13.56 6.71
CA LEU A 324 6.12 14.78 6.22
C LEU A 324 7.40 14.47 5.44
N PHE A 325 7.46 14.97 4.21
CA PHE A 325 8.67 15.04 3.41
C PHE A 325 9.17 16.48 3.40
N ARG A 326 10.36 16.71 3.98
CA ARG A 326 11.01 18.03 4.03
C ARG A 326 12.29 18.00 3.23
N THR A 327 12.52 19.03 2.42
CA THR A 327 13.81 19.23 1.75
C THR A 327 14.34 20.63 1.99
N ALA A 328 15.67 20.77 1.99
CA ALA A 328 16.29 22.08 2.13
C ALA A 328 17.60 22.20 1.36
N ALA A 329 17.87 23.40 0.85
CA ALA A 329 19.10 23.72 0.12
C ALA A 329 19.42 25.22 0.17
N SER A 330 20.69 25.58 0.02
CA SER A 330 21.08 26.96 -0.29
C SER A 330 21.28 27.09 -1.79
N VAL A 331 20.45 27.91 -2.45
CA VAL A 331 20.44 28.06 -3.90
C VAL A 331 20.82 29.49 -4.28
N THR A 332 21.66 29.66 -5.31
CA THR A 332 22.04 30.98 -5.83
C THR A 332 21.47 31.15 -7.22
N PHE A 333 20.60 32.15 -7.40
CA PHE A 333 20.07 32.53 -8.71
C PHE A 333 20.82 33.75 -9.25
N PRO A 334 20.90 33.93 -10.58
CA PRO A 334 21.32 35.18 -11.17
C PRO A 334 20.53 36.37 -10.61
N LYS A 335 21.13 37.55 -10.58
CA LYS A 335 20.42 38.76 -10.17
C LYS A 335 19.35 39.10 -11.22
N GLY A 336 18.10 39.34 -10.80
CA GLY A 336 17.02 39.76 -11.69
C GLY A 336 15.69 39.08 -11.40
N LYS A 337 14.66 39.40 -12.20
CA LYS A 337 13.33 38.79 -12.06
C LYS A 337 13.26 37.47 -12.79
N HIS A 338 12.79 36.42 -12.14
CA HIS A 338 12.71 35.08 -12.67
C HIS A 338 11.33 34.51 -12.34
N ARG A 339 11.00 33.31 -12.83
CA ARG A 339 9.75 32.62 -12.49
C ARG A 339 10.06 31.35 -11.71
N LEU A 340 9.27 31.06 -10.69
CA LEU A 340 9.30 29.80 -9.93
C LEU A 340 7.98 29.06 -10.13
N LEU A 341 8.09 27.74 -10.23
CA LEU A 341 6.99 26.79 -10.25
C LEU A 341 7.19 25.81 -9.08
N LEU A 342 6.10 25.58 -8.36
CA LEU A 342 5.94 24.48 -7.43
C LEU A 342 4.90 23.52 -8.01
N ARG A 343 5.25 22.24 -8.08
CA ARG A 343 4.32 21.15 -8.42
C ARG A 343 4.42 20.07 -7.35
N ALA A 344 3.28 19.55 -6.91
CA ALA A 344 3.22 18.44 -5.97
C ALA A 344 1.83 17.78 -5.95
N ARG A 345 1.76 16.53 -5.50
CA ARG A 345 0.49 15.82 -5.30
C ARG A 345 -0.17 16.13 -3.94
N GLY A 346 0.66 16.26 -2.90
CA GLY A 346 0.24 16.57 -1.54
C GLY A 346 0.05 18.06 -1.27
N ALA A 347 -0.44 18.39 -0.08
CA ALA A 347 -0.36 19.77 0.43
C ALA A 347 1.11 20.11 0.66
N THR A 348 1.56 21.23 0.09
CA THR A 348 2.99 21.57 0.04
C THR A 348 3.21 23.03 0.31
N ASN A 349 4.27 23.37 1.05
CA ASN A 349 4.75 24.72 1.27
C ASN A 349 6.19 24.85 0.78
N LEU A 350 6.47 25.87 -0.03
CA LEU A 350 7.82 26.30 -0.38
C LEU A 350 8.16 27.57 0.38
N HIS A 351 9.18 27.51 1.21
CA HIS A 351 9.74 28.64 1.94
C HIS A 351 11.07 29.10 1.33
N ILE A 352 11.24 30.40 1.19
CA ILE A 352 12.51 31.03 0.79
C ILE A 352 12.87 32.06 1.86
N ASP A 353 14.06 31.90 2.47
CA ASP A 353 14.57 32.74 3.56
C ASP A 353 13.54 32.92 4.70
N GLY A 354 12.84 31.83 5.04
CA GLY A 354 11.85 31.78 6.12
C GLY A 354 10.45 32.30 5.77
N LYS A 355 10.23 32.77 4.54
CA LYS A 355 8.90 33.21 4.07
C LYS A 355 8.29 32.18 3.15
N THR A 356 7.03 31.82 3.37
CA THR A 356 6.27 30.98 2.43
C THR A 356 6.04 31.76 1.13
N VAL A 357 6.45 31.19 -0.01
CA VAL A 357 6.37 31.82 -1.33
C VAL A 357 5.35 31.13 -2.24
N LEU A 358 5.31 29.79 -2.24
CA LEU A 358 4.36 29.00 -3.02
C LEU A 358 3.73 27.90 -2.17
N THR A 359 2.49 27.54 -2.46
CA THR A 359 1.78 26.46 -1.77
C THR A 359 0.93 25.62 -2.74
N THR A 360 0.73 24.34 -2.43
CA THR A 360 -0.30 23.50 -3.07
C THR A 360 -1.32 23.03 -2.04
N PRO A 361 -2.61 22.89 -2.42
CA PRO A 361 -3.68 22.55 -1.48
C PRO A 361 -3.69 21.04 -1.16
N PHE A 362 -4.50 20.64 -0.18
CA PHE A 362 -4.70 19.22 0.14
C PHE A 362 -5.36 18.44 -1.01
N PRO A 363 -5.14 17.11 -1.10
CA PRO A 363 -5.85 16.32 -2.08
C PRO A 363 -7.36 16.37 -1.90
N PRO A 364 -8.14 16.51 -3.00
CA PRO A 364 -9.58 16.55 -2.91
C PRO A 364 -10.13 15.17 -2.53
N SER A 365 -11.31 15.16 -1.93
CA SER A 365 -11.99 13.96 -1.39
C SER A 365 -12.66 13.09 -2.46
N ASP A 366 -12.82 13.59 -3.69
CA ASP A 366 -13.54 12.94 -4.79
C ASP A 366 -12.64 11.99 -5.60
N SER A 367 -12.45 10.75 -5.13
CA SER A 367 -11.79 9.75 -5.98
C SER A 367 -12.38 8.36 -5.84
N SER A 368 -13.70 8.24 -5.93
CA SER A 368 -14.33 6.92 -6.04
C SER A 368 -13.86 6.15 -7.30
N GLY A 369 -13.17 6.82 -8.25
CA GLY A 369 -12.72 6.21 -9.51
C GLY A 369 -13.86 5.88 -10.47
N HIS A 370 -15.11 6.13 -10.04
CA HIS A 370 -16.35 5.88 -10.78
C HIS A 370 -16.95 7.16 -11.36
N HIS A 371 -16.38 8.32 -11.06
CA HIS A 371 -16.74 9.57 -11.70
C HIS A 371 -15.98 9.72 -13.02
N LEU A 372 -16.63 10.31 -14.02
CA LEU A 372 -15.93 10.76 -15.22
C LEU A 372 -14.77 11.65 -14.79
N VAL A 373 -13.60 11.44 -15.38
CA VAL A 373 -12.48 12.38 -15.23
C VAL A 373 -13.02 13.73 -15.68
N ALA A 374 -13.07 14.71 -14.76
CA ALA A 374 -13.53 16.04 -15.10
C ALA A 374 -12.71 16.54 -16.30
N GLU A 375 -13.37 17.08 -17.33
CA GLU A 375 -12.67 17.73 -18.43
C GLU A 375 -11.85 18.88 -17.86
N GLN A 376 -10.54 18.68 -17.79
CA GLN A 376 -9.62 19.71 -17.36
C GLN A 376 -9.42 20.64 -18.57
N ASN A 377 -10.27 21.65 -18.67
CA ASN A 377 -10.28 22.60 -19.79
C ASN A 377 -9.25 23.73 -19.61
N GLU A 378 -8.68 23.87 -18.41
CA GLU A 378 -7.64 24.86 -18.10
C GLU A 378 -6.40 24.13 -17.54
N TYR A 379 -5.30 24.19 -18.31
CA TYR A 379 -3.99 23.77 -17.85
C TYR A 379 -3.10 24.99 -17.70
N LEU A 380 -2.25 24.98 -16.68
CA LEU A 380 -1.16 25.94 -16.60
C LEU A 380 -0.24 25.72 -17.80
N ASN A 381 -0.09 26.74 -18.65
CA ASN A 381 0.85 26.73 -19.76
C ASN A 381 1.73 27.98 -19.64
N LEU A 382 3.02 27.77 -19.38
CA LEU A 382 3.99 28.85 -19.14
C LEU A 382 5.08 28.94 -20.23
N GLY A 383 4.90 28.26 -21.36
CA GLY A 383 5.82 28.27 -22.49
C GLY A 383 5.62 27.07 -23.44
N PRO A 384 6.25 27.09 -24.63
CA PRO A 384 6.06 26.08 -25.67
C PRO A 384 6.57 24.69 -25.28
N ASP A 385 7.63 24.60 -24.48
CA ASP A 385 8.21 23.33 -24.00
C ASP A 385 7.78 23.01 -22.54
N PHE A 386 6.70 23.64 -22.06
CA PHE A 386 6.22 23.44 -20.70
C PHE A 386 5.62 22.05 -20.52
N ARG A 387 6.23 21.24 -19.65
CA ARG A 387 5.68 19.95 -19.24
C ARG A 387 4.40 20.15 -18.45
N PHE A 388 3.27 19.59 -18.89
CA PHE A 388 2.00 19.66 -18.17
C PHE A 388 1.99 18.80 -16.90
N ALA A 389 1.14 19.15 -15.94
CA ALA A 389 1.01 18.40 -14.69
C ALA A 389 0.41 17.01 -14.94
N PRO A 390 1.07 15.93 -14.47
CA PRO A 390 0.45 14.61 -14.53
C PRO A 390 -0.76 14.54 -13.57
N PRO A 391 -1.72 13.64 -13.84
CA PRO A 391 -2.95 13.53 -13.04
C PRO A 391 -2.71 13.49 -11.53
N GLY A 392 -3.51 14.24 -10.78
CA GLY A 392 -3.45 14.32 -9.32
C GLY A 392 -2.44 15.31 -8.74
N ASN A 393 -1.53 15.85 -9.56
CA ASN A 393 -0.61 16.92 -9.16
C ASN A 393 -1.28 18.29 -9.24
N ARG A 394 -0.83 19.22 -8.41
CA ARG A 394 -1.29 20.61 -8.36
C ARG A 394 -0.12 21.54 -8.49
N GLU A 395 -0.39 22.74 -8.99
CA GLU A 395 0.65 23.69 -9.35
C GLU A 395 0.39 25.06 -8.74
N SER A 396 1.47 25.76 -8.43
CA SER A 396 1.49 27.17 -8.06
C SER A 396 2.75 27.79 -8.61
N TRP A 397 2.67 29.03 -9.11
CA TRP A 397 3.82 29.71 -9.69
C TRP A 397 3.81 31.21 -9.35
N CYS A 398 4.99 31.82 -9.37
CA CYS A 398 5.13 33.26 -9.17
C CYS A 398 6.36 33.84 -9.90
N GLU A 399 6.39 35.16 -10.05
CA GLU A 399 7.66 35.86 -10.27
C GLU A 399 8.47 35.89 -8.95
N PHE A 400 9.79 35.77 -9.03
CA PHE A 400 10.69 35.90 -7.88
C PHE A 400 11.93 36.70 -8.26
N GLU A 401 12.51 37.40 -7.29
CA GLU A 401 13.74 38.16 -7.52
C GLU A 401 14.96 37.37 -7.04
N GLY A 402 15.81 37.01 -7.97
CA GLY A 402 17.13 36.47 -7.69
C GLY A 402 18.05 37.58 -7.17
N THR A 403 18.74 37.30 -6.07
CA THR A 403 19.60 38.31 -5.39
C THR A 403 21.05 38.28 -5.87
N GLY A 404 21.46 37.27 -6.63
CA GLY A 404 22.88 36.97 -6.88
C GLY A 404 23.63 36.40 -5.67
N LYS A 405 22.94 36.16 -4.54
CA LYS A 405 23.48 35.59 -3.30
C LYS A 405 22.74 34.29 -2.95
N PRO A 406 23.31 33.42 -2.08
CA PRO A 406 22.64 32.20 -1.65
C PRO A 406 21.37 32.49 -0.83
N GLN A 407 20.23 32.04 -1.33
CA GLN A 407 18.91 32.07 -0.70
C GLN A 407 18.56 30.67 -0.17
N PHE A 408 17.97 30.59 1.02
CA PHE A 408 17.69 29.32 1.70
C PHE A 408 16.29 28.81 1.36
N PHE A 409 16.22 27.68 0.66
CA PHE A 409 15.00 27.03 0.21
C PHE A 409 14.64 25.90 1.18
N VAL A 410 13.39 25.84 1.60
CA VAL A 410 12.81 24.72 2.34
C VAL A 410 11.48 24.33 1.71
N LEU A 411 11.34 23.09 1.30
CA LEU A 411 10.09 22.53 0.77
C LEU A 411 9.54 21.53 1.80
N GLU A 412 8.29 21.66 2.20
CA GLU A 412 7.60 20.68 3.04
C GLU A 412 6.35 20.19 2.32
N THR A 413 6.19 18.88 2.17
CA THR A 413 5.01 18.26 1.55
C THR A 413 4.49 17.10 2.41
N LEU A 414 3.17 16.95 2.46
CA LEU A 414 2.51 15.82 3.08
C LEU A 414 2.33 14.70 2.06
N VAL A 415 2.91 13.54 2.34
CA VAL A 415 2.87 12.37 1.44
C VAL A 415 1.81 11.38 1.92
N GLY A 416 0.90 11.05 1.01
CA GLY A 416 -0.33 10.30 1.31
C GLY A 416 -1.44 11.19 1.91
N SER A 417 -2.64 10.64 2.00
CA SER A 417 -3.82 11.38 2.50
C SER A 417 -4.94 10.42 2.90
N TYR A 418 -5.95 10.94 3.58
CA TYR A 418 -7.20 10.25 3.88
C TYR A 418 -8.31 10.62 2.88
N ILE A 419 -9.25 9.69 2.66
CA ILE A 419 -10.55 9.94 2.04
C ILE A 419 -11.58 9.18 2.85
N GLY A 420 -12.42 9.88 3.60
CA GLY A 420 -13.29 9.21 4.56
C GLY A 420 -12.48 8.30 5.49
N LYS A 421 -12.88 7.03 5.54
CA LYS A 421 -12.22 5.98 6.35
C LYS A 421 -11.03 5.32 5.66
N SER A 422 -10.76 5.67 4.39
CA SER A 422 -9.74 5.05 3.54
C SER A 422 -8.46 5.88 3.50
N ILE A 423 -7.34 5.20 3.30
CA ILE A 423 -6.01 5.82 3.17
C ILE A 423 -5.58 5.74 1.70
N ARG A 424 -5.19 6.87 1.11
CA ARG A 424 -4.53 6.91 -0.21
C ARG A 424 -3.09 6.42 -0.08
N ARG A 425 -2.61 5.74 -1.12
CA ARG A 425 -1.21 5.32 -1.20
C ARG A 425 -0.30 6.54 -1.04
N PRO A 426 0.82 6.42 -0.29
CA PRO A 426 1.73 7.52 -0.06
C PRO A 426 2.64 7.72 -1.28
N GLU A 427 2.08 8.32 -2.32
CA GLU A 427 2.81 8.64 -3.55
C GLU A 427 3.23 10.10 -3.54
N LEU A 428 4.51 10.35 -3.83
CA LEU A 428 5.06 11.70 -3.92
C LEU A 428 4.56 12.42 -5.18
N GLY A 429 4.26 11.65 -6.24
CA GLY A 429 3.95 12.21 -7.55
C GLY A 429 5.14 12.97 -8.13
N GLU A 430 4.86 13.92 -9.01
CA GLU A 430 5.89 14.80 -9.57
C GLU A 430 6.07 16.01 -8.65
N THR A 431 6.76 15.80 -7.52
CA THR A 431 7.04 16.88 -6.56
C THR A 431 8.31 17.60 -6.98
N VAL A 432 8.17 18.81 -7.53
CA VAL A 432 9.30 19.56 -8.08
C VAL A 432 9.23 21.04 -7.72
N VAL A 433 10.41 21.66 -7.66
CA VAL A 433 10.56 23.12 -7.75
C VAL A 433 11.36 23.41 -9.01
N ALA A 434 10.73 24.07 -9.97
CA ALA A 434 11.35 24.45 -11.24
C ALA A 434 11.41 25.98 -11.37
N TRP A 435 12.30 26.47 -12.21
CA TRP A 435 12.42 27.89 -12.48
C TRP A 435 12.72 28.19 -13.94
N SER A 436 12.35 29.41 -14.35
CA SER A 436 12.64 29.96 -15.66
C SER A 436 13.35 31.30 -15.53
N LYS A 437 14.41 31.50 -16.31
CA LYS A 437 15.20 32.73 -16.31
C LYS A 437 14.40 33.88 -16.93
N GLN A 438 14.71 35.11 -16.55
CA GLN A 438 14.10 36.30 -17.16
C GLN A 438 14.27 36.27 -18.68
N GLY A 439 13.19 36.51 -19.40
CA GLY A 439 13.22 36.59 -20.87
C GLY A 439 13.37 35.25 -21.58
N THR A 440 13.26 34.12 -20.86
CA THR A 440 13.24 32.78 -21.45
C THR A 440 11.91 32.08 -21.19
N GLU A 441 11.53 31.17 -22.07
CA GLU A 441 10.35 30.31 -21.90
C GLU A 441 10.70 28.87 -21.52
N THR A 442 12.00 28.57 -21.36
CA THR A 442 12.48 27.27 -20.92
C THR A 442 12.49 27.17 -19.40
N TRP A 443 12.28 25.95 -18.91
CA TRP A 443 12.21 25.62 -17.49
C TRP A 443 13.31 24.63 -17.14
N GLN A 444 13.79 24.70 -15.90
CA GLN A 444 14.76 23.75 -15.35
C GLN A 444 14.53 23.54 -13.86
N LEU A 445 14.90 22.37 -13.35
CA LEU A 445 14.79 22.08 -11.92
C LEU A 445 15.72 22.98 -11.11
N VAL A 446 15.25 23.42 -9.94
CA VAL A 446 16.07 24.18 -8.99
C VAL A 446 17.18 23.29 -8.45
N THR A 447 18.40 23.81 -8.39
CA THR A 447 19.61 23.07 -8.03
C THR A 447 20.53 23.93 -7.15
N PRO A 448 21.04 23.40 -6.02
CA PRO A 448 22.11 24.05 -5.25
C PRO A 448 23.50 23.78 -5.81
N GLY A 449 23.63 22.83 -6.75
CA GLY A 449 24.90 22.35 -7.29
C GLY A 449 25.17 22.81 -8.73
N LYS A 450 26.02 22.05 -9.43
CA LYS A 450 26.36 22.30 -10.85
C LYS A 450 25.45 21.57 -11.84
N ARG A 451 24.68 20.59 -11.35
CA ARG A 451 23.80 19.76 -12.18
C ARG A 451 22.63 20.59 -12.66
N VAL A 452 22.44 20.66 -13.97
CA VAL A 452 21.32 21.32 -14.64
C VAL A 452 20.45 20.26 -15.26
N VAL A 453 19.15 20.28 -14.95
CA VAL A 453 18.15 19.37 -15.52
C VAL A 453 17.05 20.21 -16.15
N PRO A 454 16.96 20.28 -17.49
CA PRO A 454 15.83 20.89 -18.17
C PRO A 454 14.52 20.23 -17.72
N TYR A 455 13.46 21.01 -17.60
CA TYR A 455 12.15 20.54 -17.15
C TYR A 455 11.13 20.64 -18.31
N ASN A 456 11.21 19.63 -19.16
CA ASN A 456 10.31 19.34 -20.29
C ASN A 456 10.10 17.81 -20.36
N ASP A 457 9.24 17.33 -21.25
CA ASP A 457 8.89 15.90 -21.30
C ASP A 457 10.07 14.97 -21.60
N ALA A 458 10.93 15.33 -22.56
CA ALA A 458 12.07 14.51 -22.95
C ALA A 458 13.12 14.41 -21.82
N ALA A 459 13.52 15.55 -21.28
CA ALA A 459 14.52 15.60 -20.20
C ALA A 459 13.99 14.99 -18.90
N TRP A 460 12.69 15.11 -18.62
CA TRP A 460 12.08 14.47 -17.46
C TRP A 460 12.10 12.94 -17.59
N ALA A 461 11.81 12.37 -18.76
CA ALA A 461 11.85 10.92 -18.96
C ALA A 461 13.27 10.34 -18.76
N GLU A 462 14.30 11.04 -19.25
CA GLU A 462 15.70 10.66 -19.02
C GLU A 462 16.08 10.76 -17.54
N TYR A 463 15.68 11.87 -16.90
CA TYR A 463 15.90 12.09 -15.47
C TYR A 463 15.22 11.01 -14.63
N GLU A 464 13.97 10.67 -14.93
CA GLU A 464 13.20 9.63 -14.24
C GLU A 464 13.88 8.26 -14.34
N LYS A 465 14.34 7.87 -15.53
CA LYS A 465 15.07 6.61 -15.73
C LYS A 465 16.35 6.55 -14.88
N GLU A 466 17.15 7.61 -14.91
CA GLU A 466 18.36 7.70 -14.07
C GLU A 466 18.02 7.62 -12.58
N ARG A 467 16.97 8.35 -12.17
CA ARG A 467 16.59 8.44 -10.77
C ARG A 467 16.03 7.15 -10.20
N ASN A 468 15.28 6.39 -10.98
CA ASN A 468 14.83 5.05 -10.59
C ASN A 468 16.02 4.12 -10.35
N ALA A 469 17.02 4.12 -11.25
CA ALA A 469 18.25 3.34 -11.06
C ALA A 469 19.01 3.78 -9.80
N HIS A 470 19.04 5.09 -9.50
CA HIS A 470 19.64 5.60 -8.27
C HIS A 470 18.93 5.07 -7.01
N TYR A 471 17.60 5.08 -6.99
CA TYR A 471 16.83 4.55 -5.86
C TYR A 471 17.01 3.04 -5.70
N ASP A 472 17.13 2.28 -6.79
CA ASP A 472 17.45 0.85 -6.73
C ASP A 472 18.78 0.57 -6.03
N VAL A 473 19.81 1.39 -6.28
CA VAL A 473 21.10 1.29 -5.59
C VAL A 473 20.96 1.60 -4.10
N ILE A 474 20.26 2.67 -3.74
CA ILE A 474 19.99 3.02 -2.32
C ILE A 474 19.26 1.88 -1.62
N ASN A 475 18.18 1.39 -2.23
CA ASN A 475 17.33 0.35 -1.67
C ASN A 475 18.12 -0.95 -1.48
N THR A 476 18.91 -1.35 -2.48
CA THR A 476 19.74 -2.56 -2.41
C THR A 476 20.80 -2.47 -1.32
N LYS A 477 21.50 -1.33 -1.24
CA LYS A 477 22.44 -1.07 -0.15
C LYS A 477 21.76 -1.15 1.22
N LYS A 478 20.60 -0.52 1.37
CA LYS A 478 19.87 -0.51 2.64
C LYS A 478 19.43 -1.90 3.09
N ARG A 479 18.90 -2.72 2.17
CA ARG A 479 18.56 -4.12 2.44
C ARG A 479 19.78 -4.92 2.86
N ALA A 480 20.90 -4.79 2.16
CA ALA A 480 22.14 -5.49 2.48
C ALA A 480 22.66 -5.11 3.88
N GLU A 481 22.72 -3.82 4.20
CA GLU A 481 23.15 -3.31 5.51
C GLU A 481 22.28 -3.83 6.66
N LEU A 482 20.96 -3.89 6.47
CA LEU A 482 20.04 -4.40 7.49
C LEU A 482 20.16 -5.91 7.66
N ARG A 483 20.27 -6.67 6.57
CA ARG A 483 20.47 -8.12 6.60
C ARG A 483 21.77 -8.49 7.33
N ALA A 484 22.86 -7.76 7.05
CA ALA A 484 24.17 -8.00 7.64
C ALA A 484 24.16 -7.95 9.18
N LYS A 485 23.23 -7.20 9.79
CA LYS A 485 23.07 -7.15 11.25
C LYS A 485 22.66 -8.49 11.86
N SER A 486 22.07 -9.39 11.06
CA SER A 486 21.66 -10.73 11.48
C SER A 486 22.65 -11.83 11.10
N ASP A 487 23.71 -11.52 10.36
CA ASP A 487 24.69 -12.51 9.87
C ASP A 487 25.33 -13.34 10.99
N PRO A 488 25.72 -12.78 12.15
CA PRO A 488 26.31 -13.58 13.23
C PRO A 488 25.37 -14.68 13.73
N TYR A 489 24.06 -14.41 13.79
CA TYR A 489 23.05 -15.39 14.19
C TYR A 489 22.96 -16.53 13.16
N TRP A 490 22.94 -16.20 11.87
CA TRP A 490 22.85 -17.18 10.79
C TRP A 490 24.13 -17.99 10.61
N ALA A 491 25.30 -17.36 10.73
CA ALA A 491 26.59 -18.03 10.68
C ALA A 491 26.66 -19.16 11.72
N LYS A 492 26.25 -18.90 12.97
CA LYS A 492 26.23 -19.92 14.03
C LYS A 492 25.36 -21.14 13.65
N ARG A 493 24.21 -20.93 13.01
CA ARG A 493 23.32 -22.01 12.57
C ARG A 493 23.93 -22.81 11.41
N ARG A 494 24.54 -22.12 10.46
CA ARG A 494 25.20 -22.76 9.31
C ARG A 494 26.41 -23.56 9.74
N GLU A 495 27.20 -23.08 10.70
CA GLU A 495 28.31 -23.86 11.28
C GLU A 495 27.81 -25.10 12.02
N ALA A 496 26.69 -25.00 12.76
CA ALA A 496 26.07 -26.17 13.36
C ALA A 496 25.58 -27.19 12.31
N ALA A 497 24.98 -26.72 11.21
CA ALA A 497 24.56 -27.57 10.11
C ALA A 497 25.75 -28.25 9.41
N LYS A 498 26.84 -27.52 9.14
CA LYS A 498 28.09 -28.09 8.62
C LYS A 498 28.67 -29.15 9.55
N ALA A 499 28.70 -28.88 10.86
CA ALA A 499 29.19 -29.83 11.85
C ALA A 499 28.31 -31.10 11.96
N TRP A 500 27.01 -30.99 11.64
CA TRP A 500 26.12 -32.14 11.54
C TRP A 500 26.38 -32.94 10.25
N LEU A 501 26.48 -32.27 9.10
CA LEU A 501 26.81 -32.89 7.81
C LEU A 501 28.19 -33.57 7.82
N ALA A 502 29.17 -33.01 8.53
CA ALA A 502 30.49 -33.65 8.67
C ALA A 502 30.44 -34.99 9.43
N LYS A 503 29.33 -35.28 10.13
CA LYS A 503 29.09 -36.56 10.81
C LYS A 503 28.25 -37.55 9.99
N THR A 504 27.64 -37.10 8.90
CA THR A 504 26.89 -38.00 8.02
C THR A 504 27.86 -38.79 7.16
N GLU A 505 27.55 -40.07 6.94
CA GLU A 505 28.36 -40.94 6.09
C GLU A 505 28.44 -40.35 4.68
N PRO A 506 29.65 -40.23 4.09
CA PRO A 506 29.80 -39.72 2.74
C PRO A 506 29.02 -40.59 1.75
N VAL A 507 28.39 -39.96 0.77
CA VAL A 507 27.73 -40.71 -0.32
C VAL A 507 28.81 -41.47 -1.09
N HIS A 508 28.69 -42.79 -1.16
CA HIS A 508 29.61 -43.61 -1.92
C HIS A 508 29.39 -43.40 -3.43
N VAL A 509 30.38 -42.82 -4.10
CA VAL A 509 30.38 -42.63 -5.55
C VAL A 509 30.74 -43.96 -6.22
N PRO A 510 29.87 -44.53 -7.08
CA PRO A 510 30.14 -45.80 -7.74
C PRO A 510 31.27 -45.66 -8.76
N GLU A 511 31.89 -46.79 -9.13
CA GLU A 511 32.85 -46.81 -10.23
C GLU A 511 32.17 -46.46 -11.55
N LEU A 512 32.85 -45.66 -12.38
CA LEU A 512 32.30 -45.23 -13.66
C LEU A 512 32.29 -46.41 -14.66
N PRO A 513 31.13 -46.80 -15.20
CA PRO A 513 31.07 -47.79 -16.28
C PRO A 513 31.85 -47.35 -17.53
N GLN A 514 32.38 -48.31 -18.28
CA GLN A 514 33.14 -48.03 -19.50
C GLN A 514 32.31 -47.25 -20.53
N ASN A 515 32.96 -46.35 -21.26
CA ASN A 515 32.37 -45.52 -22.33
C ASN A 515 31.39 -44.42 -21.86
N PHE A 516 31.43 -44.04 -20.59
CA PHE A 516 30.72 -42.86 -20.07
C PHE A 516 31.70 -41.72 -19.77
N PRO A 517 31.26 -40.44 -19.89
CA PRO A 517 32.07 -39.30 -19.47
C PRO A 517 32.20 -39.24 -17.94
N ALA A 518 33.30 -38.65 -17.46
CA ALA A 518 33.66 -38.53 -16.05
C ALA A 518 33.86 -37.05 -15.65
N SER A 519 32.93 -36.19 -16.02
CA SER A 519 33.09 -34.74 -15.87
C SER A 519 32.91 -34.30 -14.41
N ASN A 520 32.13 -35.06 -13.63
CA ASN A 520 31.87 -34.85 -12.22
C ASN A 520 31.37 -36.16 -11.55
N GLU A 521 31.21 -36.16 -10.23
CA GLU A 521 30.77 -37.36 -9.47
C GLU A 521 29.33 -37.80 -9.81
N ILE A 522 28.44 -36.89 -10.22
CA ILE A 522 27.05 -37.22 -10.62
C ILE A 522 27.04 -38.09 -11.88
N ASP A 523 27.98 -37.87 -12.80
CA ASP A 523 28.11 -38.67 -14.02
C ASP A 523 28.29 -40.17 -13.69
N HIS A 524 28.97 -40.50 -12.58
CA HIS A 524 29.15 -41.89 -12.14
C HIS A 524 27.82 -42.54 -11.73
N PHE A 525 26.99 -41.83 -10.98
CA PHE A 525 25.67 -42.31 -10.57
C PHE A 525 24.74 -42.49 -11.78
N ILE A 526 24.71 -41.51 -12.68
CA ILE A 526 23.90 -41.56 -13.90
C ILE A 526 24.37 -42.72 -14.78
N ALA A 527 25.67 -42.83 -15.03
CA ALA A 527 26.24 -43.90 -15.84
C ALA A 527 25.97 -45.28 -15.25
N THR A 528 26.14 -45.44 -13.93
CA THR A 528 25.83 -46.69 -13.22
C THR A 528 24.37 -47.04 -13.36
N ARG A 529 23.45 -46.07 -13.23
CA ARG A 529 22.01 -46.31 -13.43
C ARG A 529 21.69 -46.70 -14.88
N ILE A 530 22.28 -46.02 -15.88
CA ILE A 530 22.09 -46.34 -17.29
C ILE A 530 22.63 -47.75 -17.59
N ALA A 531 23.82 -48.09 -17.09
CA ALA A 531 24.41 -49.41 -17.25
C ALA A 531 23.54 -50.50 -16.60
N GLY A 532 23.01 -50.24 -15.40
CA GLY A 532 22.07 -51.13 -14.72
C GLY A 532 20.78 -51.35 -15.51
N VAL A 533 20.17 -50.30 -16.03
CA VAL A 533 18.95 -50.39 -16.86
C VAL A 533 19.24 -51.14 -18.18
N LYS A 534 20.36 -50.87 -18.84
CA LYS A 534 20.78 -51.61 -20.06
C LYS A 534 21.05 -53.09 -19.78
N ALA A 535 21.58 -53.43 -18.61
CA ALA A 535 21.78 -54.82 -18.21
C ALA A 535 20.45 -55.52 -17.94
N GLN A 536 19.47 -54.83 -17.34
CA GLN A 536 18.11 -55.35 -17.15
C GLN A 536 17.44 -55.65 -18.49
N ASP A 537 17.53 -54.74 -19.47
CA ASP A 537 16.93 -54.87 -20.81
C ASP A 537 17.52 -56.01 -21.67
N SER A 538 18.56 -56.72 -21.19
CA SER A 538 19.15 -57.88 -21.85
C SER A 538 18.38 -59.20 -21.63
N HIS A 539 17.11 -59.14 -21.22
CA HIS A 539 16.24 -60.30 -21.01
C HIS A 539 16.12 -61.12 -22.31
N LYS A 540 16.13 -62.45 -22.18
CA LYS A 540 16.14 -63.42 -23.31
C LYS A 540 14.75 -63.93 -23.70
N GLY A 541 13.70 -63.34 -23.15
CA GLY A 541 12.34 -63.79 -23.40
C GLY A 541 11.73 -63.17 -24.64
N SER A 542 10.53 -63.65 -25.00
CA SER A 542 9.82 -63.24 -26.21
C SER A 542 8.91 -62.02 -26.03
N ILE A 543 8.67 -61.60 -24.78
CA ILE A 543 7.73 -60.53 -24.44
C ILE A 543 8.47 -59.24 -24.05
N ASP A 544 8.19 -58.13 -24.75
CA ASP A 544 8.68 -56.79 -24.41
C ASP A 544 7.66 -56.11 -23.49
N PHE A 545 8.09 -55.73 -22.28
CA PHE A 545 7.18 -55.12 -21.30
C PHE A 545 6.52 -53.84 -21.82
N PHE A 546 7.28 -52.89 -22.38
CA PHE A 546 6.75 -51.60 -22.81
C PHE A 546 5.83 -51.70 -24.01
N LYS A 547 6.10 -52.67 -24.90
CA LYS A 547 5.32 -52.88 -26.12
C LYS A 547 4.10 -53.76 -25.89
N ASP A 548 4.27 -54.85 -25.14
CA ASP A 548 3.28 -55.94 -25.09
C ASP A 548 2.48 -55.96 -23.77
N ILE A 549 3.05 -55.49 -22.65
CA ILE A 549 2.44 -55.62 -21.32
C ILE A 549 1.92 -54.29 -20.76
N GLN A 550 2.73 -53.23 -20.81
CA GLN A 550 2.37 -51.91 -20.29
C GLN A 550 1.05 -51.38 -20.87
N PRO A 551 0.78 -51.50 -22.20
CA PRO A 551 -0.51 -51.05 -22.74
C PRO A 551 -1.70 -51.78 -22.13
N ILE A 552 -1.54 -53.07 -21.78
CA ILE A 552 -2.58 -53.87 -21.13
C ILE A 552 -2.81 -53.37 -19.70
N LEU A 553 -1.74 -53.20 -18.92
CA LEU A 553 -1.84 -52.72 -17.53
C LEU A 553 -2.45 -51.32 -17.49
N GLU A 554 -2.03 -50.41 -18.37
CA GLU A 554 -2.57 -49.06 -18.47
C GLU A 554 -4.06 -49.07 -18.82
N ALA A 555 -4.45 -49.85 -19.83
CA ALA A 555 -5.84 -49.91 -20.29
C ALA A 555 -6.79 -50.62 -19.30
N LYS A 556 -6.30 -51.57 -18.50
CA LYS A 556 -7.16 -52.48 -17.71
C LYS A 556 -7.00 -52.37 -16.20
N CYS A 557 -5.85 -51.93 -15.71
CA CYS A 557 -5.49 -52.07 -14.29
C CYS A 557 -5.20 -50.72 -13.62
N THR A 558 -4.57 -49.77 -14.31
CA THR A 558 -4.07 -48.53 -13.68
C THR A 558 -5.15 -47.59 -13.17
N GLU A 559 -6.39 -47.63 -13.69
CA GLU A 559 -7.48 -46.80 -13.17
C GLU A 559 -7.74 -47.06 -11.68
N CYS A 560 -7.59 -48.31 -11.24
CA CYS A 560 -7.82 -48.71 -9.86
C CYS A 560 -6.53 -49.00 -9.07
N HIS A 561 -5.41 -49.30 -9.73
CA HIS A 561 -4.17 -49.78 -9.06
C HIS A 561 -2.96 -48.86 -9.23
N ARG A 562 -3.16 -47.56 -9.49
CA ARG A 562 -2.08 -46.56 -9.63
C ARG A 562 -2.10 -45.53 -8.52
N GLY A 563 -0.91 -45.14 -8.05
CA GLY A 563 -0.73 -43.99 -7.14
C GLY A 563 -1.26 -44.22 -5.72
N THR A 564 -1.54 -43.13 -5.01
CA THR A 564 -1.76 -43.15 -3.54
C THR A 564 -3.16 -43.59 -3.10
N LYS A 565 -4.09 -43.80 -4.04
CA LYS A 565 -5.47 -44.27 -3.77
C LYS A 565 -5.78 -45.62 -4.43
N ALA A 566 -4.74 -46.41 -4.69
CA ALA A 566 -4.88 -47.72 -5.30
C ALA A 566 -5.77 -48.65 -4.44
N LYS A 567 -6.65 -49.42 -5.08
CA LYS A 567 -7.58 -50.32 -4.39
C LYS A 567 -6.88 -51.59 -3.93
N GLY A 568 -7.31 -52.10 -2.77
CA GLY A 568 -6.78 -53.34 -2.20
C GLY A 568 -5.30 -53.26 -1.82
N ASP A 569 -4.78 -52.04 -1.59
CA ASP A 569 -3.37 -51.73 -1.31
C ASP A 569 -2.36 -52.27 -2.35
N LEU A 570 -2.84 -52.74 -3.50
CA LEU A 570 -2.01 -53.20 -4.61
C LEU A 570 -1.73 -52.06 -5.58
N LYS A 571 -0.45 -51.74 -5.77
CA LYS A 571 0.01 -50.80 -6.79
C LYS A 571 0.71 -51.54 -7.92
N LEU A 572 0.43 -51.13 -9.15
CA LEU A 572 1.02 -51.66 -10.37
C LEU A 572 1.86 -50.57 -11.07
N ASP A 573 2.63 -49.83 -10.27
CA ASP A 573 3.53 -48.77 -10.74
C ASP A 573 4.95 -49.30 -11.03
N SER A 574 5.35 -50.37 -10.35
CA SER A 574 6.63 -51.06 -10.50
C SER A 574 6.49 -52.54 -10.13
N LEU A 575 7.46 -53.37 -10.51
CA LEU A 575 7.48 -54.77 -10.06
C LEU A 575 7.63 -54.91 -8.54
N ALA A 576 8.35 -53.99 -7.89
CA ALA A 576 8.53 -53.99 -6.44
C ALA A 576 7.18 -53.76 -5.73
N ASP A 577 6.39 -52.83 -6.23
CA ASP A 577 5.03 -52.57 -5.74
C ASP A 577 4.06 -53.71 -6.04
N ALA A 578 4.24 -54.38 -7.19
CA ALA A 578 3.41 -55.48 -7.65
C ALA A 578 3.76 -56.85 -7.04
N ALA A 579 4.77 -56.94 -6.17
CA ALA A 579 5.33 -58.21 -5.67
C ALA A 579 4.32 -59.09 -4.91
N ALA A 580 3.22 -58.50 -4.41
CA ALA A 580 2.11 -59.24 -3.80
C ALA A 580 1.27 -59.98 -4.85
N ALA A 581 1.08 -59.40 -6.04
CA ALA A 581 0.22 -59.94 -7.09
C ALA A 581 0.99 -60.73 -8.18
N ILE A 582 2.27 -60.43 -8.36
CA ILE A 582 3.10 -61.02 -9.42
C ILE A 582 4.23 -61.82 -8.77
N LYS A 583 4.31 -63.12 -9.10
CA LYS A 583 5.41 -64.01 -8.73
C LYS A 583 6.23 -64.35 -9.97
N PRO A 584 7.37 -63.66 -10.20
CA PRO A 584 8.26 -63.95 -11.32
C PRO A 584 8.55 -65.44 -11.51
N GLY A 585 8.39 -65.96 -12.73
CA GLY A 585 8.60 -67.36 -13.09
C GLY A 585 7.45 -68.32 -12.74
N HIS A 586 6.45 -67.86 -11.98
CA HIS A 586 5.37 -68.70 -11.46
C HIS A 586 4.00 -68.08 -11.74
N PRO A 587 3.50 -68.16 -12.99
CA PRO A 587 2.18 -67.61 -13.35
C PRO A 587 1.06 -68.23 -12.51
N ASP A 588 1.10 -69.54 -12.25
CA ASP A 588 0.08 -70.25 -11.48
C ASP A 588 0.06 -69.84 -9.98
N ALA A 589 1.15 -69.25 -9.49
CA ALA A 589 1.25 -68.71 -8.13
C ALA A 589 1.07 -67.18 -8.07
N SER A 590 0.76 -66.54 -9.21
CA SER A 590 0.57 -65.10 -9.32
C SER A 590 -0.91 -64.75 -9.21
N GLU A 591 -1.29 -64.04 -8.15
CA GLU A 591 -2.66 -63.57 -7.92
C GLU A 591 -3.20 -62.75 -9.10
N LEU A 592 -2.32 -62.01 -9.79
CA LEU A 592 -2.71 -61.27 -11.01
C LEU A 592 -3.34 -62.20 -12.05
N ILE A 593 -2.78 -63.39 -12.28
CA ILE A 593 -3.31 -64.35 -13.26
C ILE A 593 -4.63 -64.93 -12.75
N ALA A 594 -4.69 -65.33 -11.48
CA ALA A 594 -5.91 -65.88 -10.87
C ALA A 594 -7.11 -64.91 -11.01
N ARG A 595 -6.89 -63.61 -10.76
CA ARG A 595 -7.92 -62.57 -10.82
C ARG A 595 -8.39 -62.24 -12.23
N ILE A 596 -7.55 -62.38 -13.26
CA ILE A 596 -7.95 -62.10 -14.65
C ILE A 596 -8.54 -63.32 -15.37
N THR A 597 -8.45 -64.53 -14.79
CA THR A 597 -8.97 -65.78 -15.37
C THR A 597 -10.13 -66.42 -14.61
N THR A 598 -10.52 -65.89 -13.44
CA THR A 598 -11.65 -66.43 -12.67
C THR A 598 -13.00 -66.13 -13.35
N ASP A 599 -13.96 -67.04 -13.19
CA ASP A 599 -15.35 -66.87 -13.64
C ASP A 599 -16.25 -66.28 -12.54
N ASP A 600 -15.71 -66.02 -11.34
CA ASP A 600 -16.44 -65.40 -10.23
C ASP A 600 -16.54 -63.87 -10.45
N GLU A 601 -17.77 -63.39 -10.59
CA GLU A 601 -18.07 -61.97 -10.87
C GLU A 601 -17.59 -61.02 -9.76
N ASP A 602 -17.47 -61.49 -8.52
CA ASP A 602 -17.00 -60.67 -7.38
C ASP A 602 -15.47 -60.64 -7.27
N GLU A 603 -14.78 -61.59 -7.90
CA GLU A 603 -13.32 -61.72 -7.84
C GLU A 603 -12.59 -61.33 -9.13
N ILE A 604 -13.29 -61.31 -10.26
CA ILE A 604 -12.70 -61.03 -11.57
C ILE A 604 -12.22 -59.58 -11.70
N MET A 605 -11.02 -59.42 -12.26
CA MET A 605 -10.41 -58.11 -12.53
C MET A 605 -10.28 -57.87 -14.04
N PRO A 606 -10.63 -56.67 -14.55
CA PRO A 606 -11.21 -55.55 -13.81
C PRO A 606 -12.71 -55.78 -13.48
N PRO A 607 -13.21 -55.30 -12.31
CA PRO A 607 -14.59 -55.54 -11.85
C PRO A 607 -15.61 -54.71 -12.64
N LYS A 608 -15.12 -53.72 -13.41
CA LYS A 608 -15.91 -52.90 -14.32
C LYS A 608 -15.11 -52.72 -15.61
N GLY A 609 -15.79 -52.77 -16.74
CA GLY A 609 -15.18 -52.65 -18.06
C GLY A 609 -15.06 -53.99 -18.79
N LYS A 610 -14.32 -54.01 -19.90
CA LYS A 610 -14.10 -55.23 -20.68
C LYS A 610 -13.00 -56.07 -20.03
N SER A 611 -13.31 -57.33 -19.70
CA SER A 611 -12.33 -58.33 -19.31
C SER A 611 -11.19 -58.44 -20.32
N LEU A 612 -10.07 -59.00 -19.88
CA LEU A 612 -8.93 -59.24 -20.75
C LEU A 612 -9.28 -60.33 -21.77
N THR A 613 -8.82 -60.13 -23.00
CA THR A 613 -8.92 -61.11 -24.07
C THR A 613 -7.96 -62.28 -23.81
N LYS A 614 -8.18 -63.40 -24.48
CA LYS A 614 -7.30 -64.58 -24.37
C LYS A 614 -5.86 -64.26 -24.75
N ASP A 615 -5.65 -63.39 -25.74
CA ASP A 615 -4.32 -62.98 -26.19
C ASP A 615 -3.63 -62.10 -25.14
N GLU A 616 -4.34 -61.15 -24.54
CA GLU A 616 -3.82 -60.31 -23.43
C GLU A 616 -3.45 -61.16 -22.20
N ILE A 617 -4.29 -62.12 -21.82
CA ILE A 617 -4.00 -63.06 -20.73
C ILE A 617 -2.78 -63.92 -21.07
N THR A 618 -2.66 -64.36 -22.32
CA THR A 618 -1.51 -65.16 -22.79
C THR A 618 -0.22 -64.36 -22.70
N LEU A 619 -0.22 -63.08 -23.12
CA LEU A 619 0.93 -62.18 -23.01
C LEU A 619 1.35 -61.98 -21.55
N LEU A 620 0.41 -61.65 -20.66
CA LEU A 620 0.70 -61.48 -19.22
C LEU A 620 1.23 -62.77 -18.58
N THR A 621 0.62 -63.91 -18.91
CA THR A 621 1.05 -65.22 -18.41
C THR A 621 2.46 -65.56 -18.87
N GLN A 622 2.75 -65.36 -20.16
CA GLN A 622 4.05 -65.64 -20.74
C GLN A 622 5.11 -64.68 -20.18
N TRP A 623 4.79 -63.39 -20.02
CA TRP A 623 5.68 -62.42 -19.39
C TRP A 623 6.04 -62.80 -17.95
N ILE A 624 5.06 -63.19 -17.13
CA ILE A 624 5.32 -63.66 -15.76
C ILE A 624 6.19 -64.92 -15.78
N LYS A 625 5.88 -65.87 -16.67
CA LYS A 625 6.66 -67.10 -16.86
C LYS A 625 8.11 -66.82 -17.25
N GLU A 626 8.35 -65.78 -18.05
CA GLU A 626 9.68 -65.31 -18.43
C GLU A 626 10.40 -64.51 -17.33
N GLY A 627 9.81 -64.40 -16.14
CA GLY A 627 10.41 -63.73 -14.98
C GLY A 627 9.87 -62.32 -14.72
N ALA A 628 8.75 -61.93 -15.35
CA ALA A 628 8.09 -60.64 -15.16
C ALA A 628 9.04 -59.44 -15.27
N HIS A 629 9.91 -59.44 -16.28
CA HIS A 629 10.90 -58.37 -16.46
C HIS A 629 10.18 -57.03 -16.68
N TRP A 630 10.32 -56.11 -15.72
CA TRP A 630 9.65 -54.80 -15.70
C TRP A 630 10.69 -53.71 -15.42
N PRO A 631 11.38 -53.22 -16.45
CA PRO A 631 12.33 -52.12 -16.30
C PRO A 631 11.60 -50.79 -16.10
N ASP A 632 12.18 -49.90 -15.28
CA ASP A 632 11.59 -48.58 -14.98
C ASP A 632 11.67 -47.62 -16.18
N ILE A 633 12.62 -47.86 -17.10
CA ILE A 633 12.92 -47.00 -18.27
C ILE A 633 13.28 -47.87 -19.48
N ARG A 634 12.85 -47.46 -20.67
CA ARG A 634 13.25 -48.04 -21.96
C ARG A 634 14.73 -47.84 -22.24
N ALA A 635 15.53 -48.92 -22.27
CA ALA A 635 16.98 -48.79 -22.40
C ALA A 635 17.43 -48.46 -23.84
N ASP A 636 16.63 -48.82 -24.85
CA ASP A 636 16.84 -48.49 -26.27
C ASP A 636 16.76 -46.98 -26.57
N HIS A 637 16.16 -46.19 -25.67
CA HIS A 637 16.10 -44.73 -25.77
C HIS A 637 17.26 -44.01 -25.04
N LEU A 638 18.18 -44.74 -24.39
CA LEU A 638 19.30 -44.18 -23.62
C LEU A 638 20.57 -44.04 -24.47
N THR A 639 20.58 -43.03 -25.36
CA THR A 639 21.76 -42.63 -26.14
C THR A 639 22.44 -41.41 -25.54
N LEU A 640 23.78 -41.45 -25.44
CA LEU A 640 24.56 -40.28 -25.03
C LEU A 640 24.58 -39.28 -26.17
N THR A 641 24.19 -38.05 -25.89
CA THR A 641 24.24 -36.96 -26.88
C THR A 641 25.65 -36.38 -26.94
N PRO A 642 26.14 -35.97 -28.13
CA PRO A 642 27.40 -35.27 -28.24
C PRO A 642 27.34 -33.92 -27.53
N LEU A 643 28.50 -33.38 -27.16
CA LEU A 643 28.60 -32.04 -26.59
C LEU A 643 27.96 -31.02 -27.55
N ALA A 644 27.12 -30.13 -27.02
CA ALA A 644 26.48 -29.09 -27.81
C ALA A 644 27.54 -28.16 -28.46
N ASP A 645 27.26 -27.72 -29.69
CA ASP A 645 28.00 -26.63 -30.33
C ASP A 645 27.84 -25.32 -29.55
N ASP A 646 28.69 -24.35 -29.87
CA ASP A 646 28.81 -23.09 -29.14
C ASP A 646 27.55 -22.22 -29.19
N LEU A 647 26.86 -22.14 -30.33
CA LEU A 647 25.61 -21.37 -30.45
C LEU A 647 24.46 -22.07 -29.72
N THR A 648 24.39 -23.40 -29.81
CA THR A 648 23.45 -24.21 -29.04
C THR A 648 23.70 -24.06 -27.53
N PHE A 649 24.96 -24.10 -27.10
CA PHE A 649 25.36 -23.84 -25.72
C PHE A 649 24.92 -22.44 -25.28
N MET A 650 25.26 -21.39 -26.03
CA MET A 650 24.89 -20.01 -25.73
C MET A 650 23.38 -19.85 -25.60
N ARG A 651 22.61 -20.40 -26.54
CA ARG A 651 21.14 -20.34 -26.46
C ARG A 651 20.60 -21.05 -25.21
N ARG A 652 21.09 -22.25 -24.91
CA ARG A 652 20.62 -23.05 -23.76
C ARG A 652 20.99 -22.38 -22.44
N VAL A 653 22.25 -22.02 -22.25
CA VAL A 653 22.73 -21.44 -20.97
C VAL A 653 22.01 -20.13 -20.66
N TYR A 654 21.73 -19.29 -21.67
CA TYR A 654 20.99 -18.04 -21.48
C TYR A 654 19.51 -18.28 -21.14
N ILE A 655 18.82 -19.17 -21.86
CA ILE A 655 17.42 -19.50 -21.54
C ILE A 655 17.32 -20.13 -20.15
N ASP A 656 18.20 -21.06 -19.82
CA ASP A 656 18.14 -21.81 -18.56
C ASP A 656 18.49 -20.92 -17.35
N THR A 657 19.40 -19.95 -17.51
CA THR A 657 19.82 -19.06 -16.40
C THR A 657 18.96 -17.82 -16.28
N VAL A 658 18.79 -17.06 -17.38
CA VAL A 658 18.17 -15.73 -17.38
C VAL A 658 16.85 -15.65 -18.15
N GLY A 659 16.36 -16.77 -18.70
CA GLY A 659 15.01 -16.88 -19.27
C GLY A 659 14.84 -16.25 -20.66
N VAL A 660 15.89 -15.65 -21.22
CA VAL A 660 15.87 -14.97 -22.52
C VAL A 660 17.06 -15.40 -23.36
N PRO A 661 16.94 -15.45 -24.70
CA PRO A 661 18.09 -15.74 -25.56
C PRO A 661 19.17 -14.63 -25.46
N PRO A 662 20.44 -14.92 -25.80
CA PRO A 662 21.50 -13.92 -25.81
C PRO A 662 21.22 -12.82 -26.84
N SER A 663 21.65 -11.58 -26.56
CA SER A 663 21.61 -10.51 -27.55
C SER A 663 22.60 -10.77 -28.69
N LEU A 664 22.40 -10.08 -29.82
CA LEU A 664 23.35 -10.16 -30.94
C LEU A 664 24.76 -9.73 -30.50
N GLU A 665 24.88 -8.69 -29.67
CA GLU A 665 26.19 -8.25 -29.17
C GLU A 665 26.84 -9.30 -28.26
N GLU A 666 26.04 -10.01 -27.46
CA GLU A 666 26.53 -11.09 -26.60
C GLU A 666 27.03 -12.30 -27.40
N ILE A 667 26.34 -12.65 -28.49
CA ILE A 667 26.78 -13.70 -29.43
C ILE A 667 28.09 -13.28 -30.10
N GLU A 668 28.13 -12.08 -30.70
CA GLU A 668 29.32 -11.59 -31.40
C GLU A 668 30.54 -11.46 -30.48
N ALA A 669 30.33 -11.08 -29.20
CA ALA A 669 31.39 -11.02 -28.21
C ALA A 669 31.93 -12.41 -27.86
N PHE A 670 31.05 -13.39 -27.73
CA PHE A 670 31.43 -14.78 -27.46
C PHE A 670 32.16 -15.42 -28.64
N GLU A 671 31.68 -15.26 -29.87
CA GLU A 671 32.33 -15.82 -31.07
C GLU A 671 33.75 -15.30 -31.26
N LYS A 672 34.03 -14.05 -30.85
CA LYS A 672 35.38 -13.47 -30.87
C LYS A 672 36.33 -14.10 -29.85
N ASN A 673 35.81 -14.58 -28.72
CA ASN A 673 36.60 -15.22 -27.66
C ASN A 673 35.74 -16.27 -26.93
N PRO A 674 35.62 -17.49 -27.50
CA PRO A 674 34.69 -18.49 -27.01
C PRO A 674 35.18 -19.09 -25.68
N ASP A 675 34.65 -18.57 -24.59
CA ASP A 675 34.91 -19.05 -23.24
C ASP A 675 33.59 -19.30 -22.50
N ARG A 676 33.20 -20.58 -22.45
CA ARG A 676 31.95 -21.02 -21.81
C ARG A 676 31.93 -20.74 -20.31
N GLN A 677 33.08 -20.82 -19.64
CA GLN A 677 33.16 -20.59 -18.20
C GLN A 677 32.89 -19.13 -17.86
N THR A 678 33.53 -18.21 -18.59
CA THR A 678 33.30 -16.77 -18.41
C THR A 678 31.82 -16.39 -18.65
N VAL A 679 31.16 -17.01 -19.64
CA VAL A 679 29.71 -16.80 -19.88
C VAL A 679 28.88 -17.30 -18.70
N ILE A 680 29.17 -18.50 -18.18
CA ILE A 680 28.47 -19.05 -17.01
C ILE A 680 28.65 -18.13 -15.80
N ASP A 681 29.88 -17.73 -15.49
CA ASP A 681 30.17 -16.85 -14.36
C ASP A 681 29.47 -15.48 -14.49
N LYS A 682 29.38 -14.95 -15.71
CA LYS A 682 28.61 -13.72 -16.00
C LYS A 682 27.13 -13.94 -15.70
N LEU A 683 26.52 -15.01 -16.21
CA LEU A 683 25.09 -15.30 -16.08
C LEU A 683 24.69 -15.61 -14.63
N LEU A 684 25.55 -16.29 -13.87
CA LEU A 684 25.32 -16.55 -12.44
C LEU A 684 25.27 -15.26 -11.59
N ASN A 685 25.84 -14.16 -12.09
CA ASN A 685 25.78 -12.84 -11.46
C ASN A 685 24.81 -11.88 -12.16
N ASP A 686 24.08 -12.34 -13.18
CA ASP A 686 23.22 -11.47 -14.00
C ASP A 686 21.85 -11.27 -13.35
N PRO A 687 21.43 -10.02 -13.05
CA PRO A 687 20.19 -9.76 -12.32
C PRO A 687 18.93 -10.31 -13.00
N ARG A 688 18.96 -10.57 -14.32
CA ARG A 688 17.84 -11.16 -15.07
C ARG A 688 17.46 -12.56 -14.58
N TRP A 689 18.37 -13.27 -13.89
CA TRP A 689 18.03 -14.57 -13.31
C TRP A 689 16.87 -14.46 -12.31
N ALA A 690 16.80 -13.36 -11.55
CA ALA A 690 15.72 -13.13 -10.60
C ALA A 690 14.37 -13.06 -11.31
N ASP A 691 14.30 -12.37 -12.46
CA ASP A 691 13.09 -12.27 -13.28
C ASP A 691 12.66 -13.64 -13.84
N ASN A 692 13.61 -14.42 -14.37
CA ASN A 692 13.36 -15.77 -14.89
C ASN A 692 12.70 -16.68 -13.85
N TRP A 693 13.18 -16.62 -12.61
CA TRP A 693 12.73 -17.48 -11.53
C TRP A 693 11.44 -17.03 -10.83
N MET A 694 10.94 -15.83 -11.13
CA MET A 694 9.71 -15.32 -10.53
C MET A 694 8.51 -16.23 -10.80
N GLY A 695 8.30 -16.64 -12.06
CA GLY A 695 7.13 -17.46 -12.43
C GLY A 695 7.07 -18.77 -11.66
N TYR A 696 8.19 -19.50 -11.62
CA TYR A 696 8.32 -20.76 -10.87
C TYR A 696 8.02 -20.56 -9.38
N TRP A 697 8.66 -19.57 -8.74
CA TRP A 697 8.50 -19.38 -7.30
C TRP A 697 7.12 -18.85 -6.90
N LEU A 698 6.47 -18.08 -7.77
CA LEU A 698 5.09 -17.68 -7.55
C LEU A 698 4.15 -18.89 -7.57
N ASP A 699 4.34 -19.81 -8.51
CA ASP A 699 3.57 -21.08 -8.53
C ASP A 699 3.86 -21.95 -7.30
N VAL A 700 5.13 -22.13 -6.93
CA VAL A 700 5.52 -22.91 -5.75
C VAL A 700 4.93 -22.34 -4.46
N LEU A 701 4.86 -21.02 -4.34
CA LEU A 701 4.27 -20.32 -3.19
C LEU A 701 2.76 -20.10 -3.36
N ALA A 702 2.13 -20.81 -4.30
CA ALA A 702 0.69 -20.82 -4.54
C ALA A 702 0.08 -19.44 -4.81
N GLU A 703 0.80 -18.55 -5.49
CA GLU A 703 0.28 -17.26 -5.93
C GLU A 703 -0.39 -17.41 -7.31
N ASN A 704 -1.56 -18.05 -7.35
CA ASN A 704 -2.26 -18.35 -8.61
C ASN A 704 -3.47 -17.42 -8.86
N PRO A 705 -3.38 -16.44 -9.79
CA PRO A 705 -4.47 -15.51 -10.07
C PRO A 705 -5.76 -16.16 -10.60
N ASN A 706 -5.72 -17.41 -11.08
CA ASN A 706 -6.92 -18.13 -11.55
C ASN A 706 -7.67 -18.87 -10.42
N ILE A 707 -7.06 -19.02 -9.24
CA ILE A 707 -7.68 -19.59 -8.02
C ILE A 707 -8.06 -18.47 -7.04
N LEU A 708 -7.41 -17.32 -7.13
CA LEU A 708 -7.77 -16.11 -6.38
C LEU A 708 -9.21 -15.69 -6.69
N ASN A 709 -9.97 -15.39 -5.65
CA ASN A 709 -11.23 -14.66 -5.81
C ASN A 709 -10.93 -13.32 -6.53
N PRO A 710 -11.49 -13.07 -7.73
CA PRO A 710 -11.17 -11.89 -8.54
C PRO A 710 -11.41 -10.56 -7.81
N THR A 711 -12.26 -10.57 -6.77
CA THR A 711 -12.55 -9.39 -5.95
C THR A 711 -11.46 -9.04 -4.92
N LEU A 712 -10.50 -9.95 -4.65
CA LEU A 712 -9.48 -9.82 -3.61
C LEU A 712 -8.04 -9.66 -4.16
N ASN A 713 -7.90 -9.41 -5.47
CA ASN A 713 -6.69 -9.26 -6.31
C ASN A 713 -5.49 -8.45 -5.73
N ASN A 714 -4.93 -8.80 -4.56
CA ASN A 714 -4.01 -7.94 -3.80
C ASN A 714 -2.68 -8.59 -3.39
N THR A 715 -2.35 -9.77 -3.92
CA THR A 715 -1.09 -10.46 -3.62
C THR A 715 0.10 -9.92 -4.41
N GLY A 716 -0.17 -9.18 -5.50
CA GLY A 716 0.83 -8.57 -6.39
C GLY A 716 2.01 -7.90 -5.69
N PRO A 717 1.85 -7.20 -4.54
CA PRO A 717 2.99 -6.63 -3.83
C PRO A 717 3.97 -7.65 -3.25
N PHE A 718 3.55 -8.85 -2.82
CA PHE A 718 4.45 -9.89 -2.29
C PHE A 718 5.56 -10.27 -3.29
N ARG A 719 5.25 -10.16 -4.60
CA ARG A 719 6.20 -10.38 -5.70
C ARG A 719 7.46 -9.51 -5.57
N TRP A 720 7.36 -8.32 -5.00
CA TRP A 720 8.53 -7.46 -4.77
C TRP A 720 9.50 -8.07 -3.76
N TRP A 721 8.99 -8.66 -2.67
CA TRP A 721 9.86 -9.36 -1.71
C TRP A 721 10.51 -10.56 -2.36
N LEU A 722 9.76 -11.35 -3.14
CA LEU A 722 10.29 -12.52 -3.82
C LEU A 722 11.41 -12.12 -4.80
N TYR A 723 11.12 -11.14 -5.67
CA TYR A 723 12.10 -10.60 -6.62
C TYR A 723 13.35 -10.08 -5.93
N GLU A 724 13.20 -9.25 -4.88
CA GLU A 724 14.34 -8.75 -4.11
C GLU A 724 15.11 -9.87 -3.43
N SER A 725 14.45 -10.94 -2.98
CA SER A 725 15.11 -12.09 -2.36
C SER A 725 15.95 -12.88 -3.35
N LEU A 726 15.44 -13.08 -4.57
CA LEU A 726 16.17 -13.72 -5.65
C LEU A 726 17.33 -12.81 -6.11
N ARG A 727 17.05 -11.56 -6.48
CA ARG A 727 18.06 -10.59 -6.92
C ARG A 727 19.20 -10.44 -5.92
N ASP A 728 18.88 -10.39 -4.63
CA ASP A 728 19.87 -10.23 -3.57
C ASP A 728 20.57 -11.56 -3.16
N ASN A 729 20.32 -12.66 -3.90
CA ASN A 729 20.78 -14.03 -3.65
C ASN A 729 20.63 -14.44 -2.18
N LYS A 730 19.40 -14.27 -1.66
CA LYS A 730 19.10 -14.51 -0.25
C LYS A 730 19.29 -15.99 0.10
N PRO A 731 20.07 -16.32 1.14
CA PRO A 731 20.21 -17.69 1.60
C PRO A 731 18.86 -18.32 1.96
N MET A 732 18.67 -19.59 1.58
CA MET A 732 17.37 -20.27 1.70
C MET A 732 16.86 -20.37 3.15
N ASP A 733 17.77 -20.55 4.10
CA ASP A 733 17.43 -20.56 5.54
C ASP A 733 16.77 -19.25 5.98
N PHE A 734 17.27 -18.12 5.46
CA PHE A 734 16.70 -16.81 5.72
C PHE A 734 15.41 -16.57 4.95
N PHE A 735 15.36 -16.98 3.67
CA PHE A 735 14.17 -16.90 2.81
C PHE A 735 12.95 -17.55 3.48
N VAL A 736 13.10 -18.81 3.89
CA VAL A 736 12.02 -19.59 4.55
C VAL A 736 11.66 -18.97 5.91
N THR A 737 12.64 -18.48 6.66
CA THR A 737 12.38 -17.85 7.95
C THR A 737 11.55 -16.57 7.83
N GLU A 738 11.77 -15.77 6.80
CA GLU A 738 10.97 -14.57 6.56
C GLU A 738 9.53 -14.91 6.16
N LEU A 739 9.32 -15.96 5.35
CA LEU A 739 7.99 -16.49 5.04
C LEU A 739 7.26 -17.01 6.27
N LEU A 740 7.96 -17.65 7.21
CA LEU A 740 7.39 -18.12 8.47
C LEU A 740 7.06 -16.96 9.43
N ARG A 741 7.92 -15.94 9.48
CA ARG A 741 7.73 -14.78 10.37
C ARG A 741 6.65 -13.82 9.87
N MET A 742 6.43 -13.76 8.55
CA MET A 742 5.41 -12.91 7.92
C MET A 742 5.46 -11.45 8.41
N LYS A 743 6.66 -10.90 8.59
CA LYS A 743 6.86 -9.50 8.99
C LYS A 743 6.93 -8.58 7.77
N GLY A 744 6.89 -7.27 8.00
CA GLY A 744 6.97 -6.25 6.96
C GLY A 744 5.59 -5.84 6.46
N SER A 745 5.56 -5.17 5.31
CA SER A 745 4.34 -4.64 4.73
C SER A 745 3.45 -5.74 4.15
N GLU A 746 2.16 -5.69 4.49
CA GLU A 746 1.12 -6.52 3.87
C GLU A 746 0.83 -6.12 2.42
N ARG A 747 1.12 -4.87 2.03
CA ARG A 747 0.63 -4.25 0.80
C ARG A 747 1.71 -3.63 -0.10
N LEU A 748 2.93 -3.48 0.40
CA LEU A 748 4.05 -2.82 -0.29
C LEU A 748 5.25 -3.75 -0.47
N GLY A 749 5.01 -5.07 -0.36
CA GLY A 749 5.98 -6.10 -0.71
C GLY A 749 6.89 -6.54 0.41
N GLY A 750 6.30 -6.85 1.57
CA GLY A 750 6.91 -7.73 2.56
C GLY A 750 6.29 -9.14 2.55
N PRO A 751 6.91 -10.13 3.22
CA PRO A 751 6.37 -11.45 3.51
C PRO A 751 5.01 -11.46 4.20
N ALA A 752 4.64 -10.39 4.91
CA ALA A 752 3.27 -10.26 5.45
C ALA A 752 2.21 -10.35 4.32
N GLY A 753 2.53 -9.87 3.12
CA GLY A 753 1.66 -10.01 1.94
C GLY A 753 1.39 -11.47 1.53
N PHE A 754 2.33 -12.39 1.79
CA PHE A 754 2.11 -13.83 1.60
C PHE A 754 1.02 -14.38 2.54
N ALA A 755 0.92 -13.82 3.75
CA ALA A 755 -0.11 -14.20 4.72
C ALA A 755 -1.52 -13.83 4.23
N THR A 756 -1.64 -12.69 3.55
CA THR A 756 -2.88 -12.23 2.91
C THR A 756 -3.20 -13.06 1.66
N ALA A 757 -2.18 -13.37 0.86
CA ALA A 757 -2.32 -14.20 -0.34
C ALA A 757 -2.91 -15.58 -0.04
N SER A 758 -2.28 -16.28 0.90
CA SER A 758 -2.69 -17.63 1.31
C SER A 758 -4.05 -17.68 2.03
N GLN A 759 -4.53 -16.56 2.59
CA GLN A 759 -5.88 -16.48 3.18
C GLN A 759 -6.99 -16.44 2.13
N ASN A 760 -6.69 -16.09 0.88
CA ASN A 760 -7.67 -16.12 -0.21
C ASN A 760 -8.04 -17.56 -0.61
N ASP A 761 -7.18 -18.53 -0.28
CA ASP A 761 -7.34 -19.92 -0.72
C ASP A 761 -7.86 -20.85 0.40
N VAL A 762 -7.32 -20.84 1.64
CA VAL A 762 -7.76 -21.72 2.75
C VAL A 762 -7.30 -21.20 4.15
N PRO A 763 -8.10 -21.25 5.24
CA PRO A 763 -7.70 -20.73 6.56
C PRO A 763 -6.47 -21.44 7.14
N MET A 764 -5.54 -20.63 7.71
CA MET A 764 -4.35 -20.88 8.58
C MET A 764 -3.59 -22.23 8.53
N ALA A 765 -4.26 -23.38 8.42
CA ALA A 765 -3.66 -24.69 8.24
C ALA A 765 -2.87 -24.82 6.91
N ALA A 766 -3.26 -24.09 5.85
CA ALA A 766 -2.62 -24.22 4.53
C ALA A 766 -1.28 -23.49 4.38
N LYS A 767 -0.97 -22.47 5.19
CA LYS A 767 0.32 -21.73 5.11
C LYS A 767 1.51 -22.64 5.41
N GLY A 768 1.39 -23.40 6.50
CA GLY A 768 2.35 -24.42 6.88
C GLY A 768 2.42 -25.54 5.83
N THR A 769 1.30 -25.87 5.18
CA THR A 769 1.28 -26.84 4.07
C THR A 769 2.02 -26.33 2.84
N ILE A 770 1.84 -25.06 2.43
CA ILE A 770 2.54 -24.47 1.28
C ILE A 770 4.05 -24.41 1.57
N ILE A 771 4.43 -23.85 2.72
CA ILE A 771 5.85 -23.78 3.11
C ILE A 771 6.42 -25.19 3.29
N GLY A 772 5.66 -26.12 3.87
CA GLY A 772 6.02 -27.51 3.99
C GLY A 772 6.29 -28.12 2.62
N ALA A 773 5.29 -28.16 1.73
CA ALA A 773 5.40 -28.76 0.40
C ALA A 773 6.47 -28.10 -0.49
N ALA A 774 6.74 -26.81 -0.30
CA ALA A 774 7.76 -26.09 -1.07
C ALA A 774 9.19 -26.38 -0.61
N PHE A 775 9.40 -26.74 0.66
CA PHE A 775 10.74 -26.76 1.26
C PHE A 775 11.08 -28.03 2.07
N LEU A 776 10.12 -28.95 2.29
CA LEU A 776 10.25 -30.21 3.02
C LEU A 776 9.67 -31.36 2.19
#